data_AF-A0A1E5RNK2-F1
#
_entry.id   AF-A0A1E5RNK2-F1
#
_cell.length_a   1.000
_cell.length_b   1.000
_cell.length_c   1.000
_cell.angle_alpha   90.00
_cell.angle_beta   90.00
_cell.angle_gamma   90.00
#
_symmetry.space_group_name_H-M   'P 1'
#
loop_
_entity.id
_entity.type
_entity.pdbx_description
1 polymer ?
#
loop_
_entity_poly.entity_id
_entity_poly.type
_entity_poly.pdbx_seq_one_letter_code
_entity_poly.pdbx_strand_id
1 'polypeptide(L)'
;MTTIPEEKQFRPTVFTNAERKPKFLKKKWCLSYVSIGLFALIFTSSILAIGPEHTDIRKSEKKKVQLLYEKDSMKSFEKDSFEPHIQIIIDDFNLEPKVIDNEAKLYAKTKNDLHFSQYNSLVTQIKLKPKVRSIELSKGQFEQWIAQETEISFQRILDNIADTNLNTLIQSNVGMQQGVSIASPSKQHPNYFFQWIRDASITINTVINKLHYELQPDVMSRSRNPVFSGKKKNHSTKDNVHWLYFGTVLKHFNNSFVLQRTPNLSGQFSEQDLLGLGEPKFNVDDSAFMEGWGRPQNDGPALRVIAAMNLLNIMYLNNLQFETVTNVLQKNSIIDQESLNNMHFHNELEFFMGILYYDLKYIMGNWNQDSFDLWEEVKAKHFFTSLVQLKALKMAISFIENDVFGIFNDLDTHHNNNINFNVTDFHNQLEIEYDNLLNFMLFESGYISPGKNHIIETPLILQTRSGLDIGTIIGTLLTHDDHFVNKNLSDYDFPFDVDDSGVMSSLVGLVNEMRILYPINHARLNLDLGVALGRYPEDIYNGDGTSEGNPWFLATSTAAELCYKLVYRFYNNGQDLFIPLNHFNSKDFFWNTILDVPTTLNTFGVCNTCNSPQDFLSGPLTKRFLNYELIIKHNSPAYNATMYNLLAYGDSFLDKLREHVSGDGEMSEQMNKYTGFLQGANNLTWSYGAFWNSVQWRQNVYAIMT
;
A
#
# COMPACT_ATOMS: atom_id res chain seq x y z
N MET A 1 -5.07 46.80 -45.79
CA MET A 1 -5.41 46.03 -47.02
C MET A 1 -4.22 45.13 -47.35
N THR A 2 -4.47 43.91 -47.85
CA THR A 2 -3.63 43.13 -48.82
C THR A 2 -2.09 43.12 -48.68
N THR A 3 -1.36 42.00 -48.72
CA THR A 3 -1.68 40.59 -49.07
C THR A 3 -0.47 39.70 -48.75
N ILE A 4 -0.67 38.40 -48.42
CA ILE A 4 0.35 37.35 -48.48
C ILE A 4 -0.31 36.06 -49.00
N PRO A 5 0.20 35.41 -50.07
CA PRO A 5 -0.34 34.15 -50.58
C PRO A 5 0.58 32.91 -50.39
N GLU A 6 -0.06 31.82 -49.95
CA GLU A 6 0.07 30.39 -50.33
C GLU A 6 1.41 29.70 -50.70
N GLU A 7 1.60 28.57 -50.01
CA GLU A 7 2.06 27.23 -50.44
C GLU A 7 3.40 26.97 -51.19
N LYS A 8 4.11 25.93 -50.69
CA LYS A 8 4.41 24.72 -51.49
C LYS A 8 4.77 23.48 -50.65
N GLN A 9 4.26 22.32 -51.06
CA GLN A 9 4.60 20.98 -50.53
C GLN A 9 5.92 20.47 -51.12
N PHE A 10 6.60 19.51 -50.45
CA PHE A 10 7.42 18.49 -51.15
C PHE A 10 7.78 17.24 -50.30
N ARG A 11 7.60 16.05 -50.91
CA ARG A 11 8.13 14.70 -50.62
C ARG A 11 7.89 13.85 -51.89
N PRO A 12 8.41 12.61 -52.06
CA PRO A 12 9.75 12.08 -51.72
C PRO A 12 10.39 11.37 -52.96
N THR A 13 11.58 10.76 -52.84
CA THR A 13 12.12 9.80 -53.85
C THR A 13 13.07 8.74 -53.26
N VAL A 14 13.36 7.69 -54.05
CA VAL A 14 13.93 6.36 -53.66
C VAL A 14 15.12 5.97 -54.59
N PHE A 15 15.66 4.73 -54.49
CA PHE A 15 16.59 4.00 -55.40
C PHE A 15 18.12 4.12 -55.12
N THR A 16 19.01 3.10 -55.25
CA THR A 16 18.95 1.60 -55.20
C THR A 16 20.38 0.98 -55.00
N ASN A 17 20.48 -0.35 -54.81
CA ASN A 17 21.72 -1.15 -54.60
C ASN A 17 22.73 -1.23 -55.78
N ALA A 18 24.04 -1.46 -55.49
CA ALA A 18 24.89 -2.47 -56.17
C ALA A 18 26.32 -2.68 -55.55
N GLU A 19 26.86 -3.90 -55.72
CA GLU A 19 28.17 -4.53 -55.40
C GLU A 19 29.48 -3.67 -55.38
N ARG A 20 30.61 -4.00 -54.67
CA ARG A 20 31.55 -5.15 -54.87
C ARG A 20 32.61 -5.35 -53.73
N LYS A 21 33.30 -6.51 -53.74
CA LYS A 21 34.37 -6.98 -52.78
C LYS A 21 35.80 -6.50 -53.17
N PRO A 22 36.83 -6.62 -52.31
CA PRO A 22 37.74 -7.79 -52.45
C PRO A 22 38.53 -8.33 -51.21
N LYS A 23 38.74 -9.66 -51.22
CA LYS A 23 39.93 -10.46 -50.80
C LYS A 23 40.34 -10.66 -49.32
N PHE A 24 40.74 -11.91 -49.05
CA PHE A 24 41.39 -12.47 -47.85
C PHE A 24 42.93 -12.48 -47.97
N LEU A 25 43.62 -12.59 -46.82
CA LEU A 25 44.92 -13.28 -46.69
C LEU A 25 45.06 -13.92 -45.29
N LYS A 26 45.88 -14.98 -45.14
CA LYS A 26 45.96 -15.84 -43.93
C LYS A 26 47.41 -16.01 -43.44
N LYS A 27 47.65 -16.00 -42.11
CA LYS A 27 48.22 -17.14 -41.31
C LYS A 27 48.86 -16.74 -39.96
N LYS A 28 48.45 -17.46 -38.89
CA LYS A 28 49.19 -17.85 -37.65
C LYS A 28 49.68 -16.71 -36.71
N TRP A 29 49.87 -16.89 -35.39
CA TRP A 29 50.19 -18.10 -34.60
C TRP A 29 49.41 -18.27 -33.27
N CYS A 30 49.49 -19.49 -32.71
CA CYS A 30 49.21 -20.01 -31.35
C CYS A 30 48.09 -19.44 -30.43
N LEU A 31 47.06 -20.28 -30.27
CA LEU A 31 46.49 -20.83 -29.03
C LEU A 31 47.10 -20.44 -27.66
N SER A 32 46.20 -20.07 -26.74
CA SER A 32 46.05 -20.64 -25.38
C SER A 32 44.55 -20.70 -25.01
N TYR A 33 44.06 -21.80 -24.43
CA TYR A 33 42.74 -21.89 -23.74
C TYR A 33 42.89 -21.34 -22.30
N VAL A 34 41.89 -21.02 -21.44
CA VAL A 34 40.50 -21.44 -21.08
C VAL A 34 39.86 -20.22 -20.35
N SER A 35 38.57 -19.90 -20.16
CA SER A 35 37.21 -20.06 -20.77
C SER A 35 36.30 -19.03 -20.01
N ILE A 36 35.12 -18.52 -20.40
CA ILE A 36 33.84 -19.07 -20.92
C ILE A 36 33.09 -19.96 -19.89
N GLY A 37 31.83 -19.70 -19.52
CA GLY A 37 31.00 -18.53 -19.87
C GLY A 37 29.51 -18.60 -19.48
N LEU A 38 28.84 -17.47 -19.72
CA LEU A 38 27.40 -17.19 -19.75
C LEU A 38 26.56 -18.25 -20.51
N PHE A 39 25.29 -18.46 -20.14
CA PHE A 39 24.25 -18.89 -21.09
C PHE A 39 22.83 -18.51 -20.65
N ALA A 40 22.00 -18.10 -21.61
CA ALA A 40 20.55 -17.96 -21.51
C ALA A 40 19.93 -18.70 -22.71
N LEU A 41 18.70 -19.24 -22.58
CA LEU A 41 18.11 -20.05 -23.65
C LEU A 41 16.61 -19.78 -23.83
N ILE A 42 16.25 -19.38 -25.04
CA ILE A 42 14.90 -19.23 -25.56
C ILE A 42 14.41 -20.61 -26.04
N PHE A 43 13.12 -20.92 -25.87
CA PHE A 43 12.48 -22.03 -26.58
C PHE A 43 11.19 -21.58 -27.29
N THR A 44 11.11 -21.89 -28.58
CA THR A 44 9.91 -21.72 -29.41
C THR A 44 9.31 -23.07 -29.78
N SER A 45 7.98 -23.10 -29.94
CA SER A 45 7.15 -24.29 -30.17
C SER A 45 7.53 -25.18 -31.36
N SER A 46 7.31 -26.49 -31.21
CA SER A 46 6.94 -27.40 -32.29
C SER A 46 6.14 -28.59 -31.73
N ILE A 47 5.03 -28.95 -32.39
CA ILE A 47 4.05 -29.94 -31.92
C ILE A 47 4.27 -31.28 -32.64
N LEU A 48 4.21 -32.39 -31.90
CA LEU A 48 3.73 -33.69 -32.40
C LEU A 48 3.31 -34.57 -31.21
N ALA A 49 2.23 -35.35 -31.39
CA ALA A 49 1.47 -35.93 -30.29
C ALA A 49 1.71 -37.43 -30.07
N ILE A 50 1.67 -37.86 -28.80
CA ILE A 50 1.31 -39.21 -28.34
C ILE A 50 0.29 -39.05 -27.20
N GLY A 51 -0.63 -40.02 -27.08
CA GLY A 51 -1.78 -39.98 -26.15
C GLY A 51 -1.48 -40.28 -24.67
N PRO A 52 -2.52 -40.34 -23.83
CA PRO A 52 -2.41 -40.15 -22.38
C PRO A 52 -2.39 -41.44 -21.56
N GLU A 53 -1.77 -41.38 -20.37
CA GLU A 53 -2.17 -42.15 -19.19
C GLU A 53 -1.74 -41.41 -17.90
N HIS A 54 -2.52 -41.53 -16.83
CA HIS A 54 -2.20 -41.01 -15.48
C HIS A 54 -1.21 -41.99 -14.77
N THR A 55 -0.53 -41.72 -13.64
CA THR A 55 -0.89 -41.03 -12.39
C THR A 55 0.34 -40.52 -11.58
N ASP A 56 0.09 -39.83 -10.46
CA ASP A 56 0.90 -39.82 -9.22
C ASP A 56 2.40 -39.42 -9.23
N ILE A 57 2.71 -38.20 -9.68
CA ILE A 57 4.00 -37.53 -9.35
C ILE A 57 3.82 -36.15 -8.67
N ARG A 58 2.72 -35.42 -8.92
CA ARG A 58 2.57 -33.99 -8.58
C ARG A 58 2.51 -33.59 -7.09
N LYS A 59 2.64 -34.52 -6.13
CA LYS A 59 2.68 -34.19 -4.69
C LYS A 59 4.10 -34.04 -4.11
N SER A 60 5.14 -34.56 -4.77
CA SER A 60 6.54 -34.40 -4.30
C SER A 60 7.19 -33.12 -4.80
N GLU A 61 6.78 -32.60 -5.97
CA GLU A 61 7.37 -31.41 -6.59
C GLU A 61 6.79 -30.09 -6.08
N LYS A 62 5.52 -30.05 -5.63
CA LYS A 62 4.96 -28.86 -4.95
C LYS A 62 5.84 -28.41 -3.78
N LYS A 63 6.40 -29.37 -3.02
CA LYS A 63 7.30 -29.09 -1.88
C LYS A 63 8.76 -28.74 -2.27
N LYS A 64 9.04 -28.55 -3.56
CA LYS A 64 10.32 -28.03 -4.08
C LYS A 64 10.21 -26.63 -4.65
N VAL A 65 9.05 -26.21 -5.17
CA VAL A 65 8.86 -24.84 -5.70
C VAL A 65 8.58 -23.87 -4.55
N GLN A 66 7.66 -24.23 -3.65
CA GLN A 66 7.31 -23.46 -2.45
C GLN A 66 8.42 -23.46 -1.36
N LEU A 67 9.64 -23.85 -1.73
CA LEU A 67 10.82 -23.86 -0.86
C LEU A 67 12.04 -23.15 -1.50
N LEU A 68 11.82 -22.45 -2.62
CA LEU A 68 12.81 -21.60 -3.29
C LEU A 68 12.77 -20.14 -2.82
N TYR A 69 11.64 -19.65 -2.29
CA TYR A 69 11.46 -18.22 -1.97
C TYR A 69 12.30 -17.74 -0.77
N GLU A 70 12.36 -18.51 0.32
CA GLU A 70 13.29 -18.22 1.42
C GLU A 70 14.78 -18.43 1.04
N LYS A 71 15.11 -18.92 -0.17
CA LYS A 71 16.32 -19.74 -0.35
C LYS A 71 17.11 -19.58 -1.66
N ASP A 72 16.56 -19.29 -2.83
CA ASP A 72 17.32 -19.44 -4.09
C ASP A 72 17.43 -18.18 -4.97
N SER A 73 16.72 -17.09 -4.64
CA SER A 73 17.07 -15.74 -5.10
C SER A 73 18.33 -15.19 -4.42
N MET A 74 18.63 -15.61 -3.18
CA MET A 74 19.82 -15.19 -2.42
C MET A 74 20.96 -16.22 -2.34
N LYS A 75 20.74 -17.55 -2.45
CA LYS A 75 21.84 -18.57 -2.38
C LYS A 75 22.86 -18.61 -3.52
N SER A 76 22.79 -17.73 -4.51
CA SER A 76 23.97 -17.46 -5.36
C SER A 76 25.05 -16.62 -4.65
N PHE A 77 24.69 -15.97 -3.53
CA PHE A 77 25.60 -15.30 -2.59
C PHE A 77 25.56 -15.90 -1.17
N GLU A 78 24.42 -16.40 -0.68
CA GLU A 78 24.30 -17.05 0.64
C GLU A 78 24.90 -18.47 0.68
N LYS A 79 26.21 -18.58 0.44
CA LYS A 79 26.97 -19.74 0.92
C LYS A 79 28.20 -19.41 1.75
N ASP A 80 28.56 -18.13 1.79
CA ASP A 80 29.23 -17.54 2.94
C ASP A 80 28.15 -16.85 3.80
N SER A 81 27.82 -17.45 4.94
CA SER A 81 26.83 -16.91 5.88
C SER A 81 27.43 -15.73 6.65
N PHE A 82 27.12 -14.50 6.21
CA PHE A 82 27.41 -13.28 6.95
C PHE A 82 26.49 -13.17 8.19
N GLU A 83 26.77 -13.94 9.24
CA GLU A 83 26.33 -13.58 10.58
C GLU A 83 26.76 -12.13 10.86
N PRO A 84 25.93 -11.27 11.48
CA PRO A 84 26.35 -9.92 11.85
C PRO A 84 27.57 -10.01 12.77
N HIS A 85 28.68 -9.40 12.34
CA HIS A 85 29.97 -9.49 13.01
C HIS A 85 29.86 -9.00 14.47
N ILE A 86 29.03 -7.96 14.70
CA ILE A 86 28.75 -7.42 16.04
C ILE A 86 27.24 -7.20 16.22
N GLN A 87 26.64 -7.86 17.23
CA GLN A 87 25.28 -7.61 17.69
C GLN A 87 25.29 -6.76 18.97
N ILE A 88 24.44 -5.74 19.01
CA ILE A 88 24.23 -4.85 20.15
C ILE A 88 22.85 -5.14 20.73
N ILE A 89 22.78 -5.71 21.93
CA ILE A 89 21.50 -6.05 22.55
C ILE A 89 21.15 -5.01 23.62
N ILE A 90 19.98 -4.37 23.49
CA ILE A 90 19.42 -3.42 24.47
C ILE A 90 18.16 -4.01 25.09
N ASP A 91 18.22 -4.26 26.41
CA ASP A 91 17.07 -4.60 27.25
C ASP A 91 16.47 -3.33 27.92
N ASP A 92 17.32 -2.37 28.31
CA ASP A 92 16.92 -1.08 28.89
C ASP A 92 17.94 0.00 28.48
N PHE A 93 17.47 1.16 28.00
CA PHE A 93 18.32 2.30 27.63
C PHE A 93 19.00 2.98 28.82
N ASN A 94 18.66 2.60 30.05
CA ASN A 94 19.31 3.05 31.29
C ASN A 94 20.43 2.11 31.77
N LEU A 95 20.66 0.98 31.09
CA LEU A 95 21.68 -0.01 31.41
C LEU A 95 22.77 -0.06 30.32
N GLU A 96 23.91 -0.68 30.62
CA GLU A 96 24.95 -0.93 29.60
C GLU A 96 24.47 -1.99 28.60
N PRO A 97 24.43 -1.72 27.28
CA PRO A 97 24.03 -2.71 26.29
C PRO A 97 24.99 -3.89 26.21
N LYS A 98 24.45 -5.08 25.96
CA LYS A 98 25.22 -6.30 25.80
C LYS A 98 25.71 -6.43 24.36
N VAL A 99 26.99 -6.17 24.14
CA VAL A 99 27.67 -6.42 22.86
C VAL A 99 28.06 -7.90 22.73
N ILE A 100 27.72 -8.52 21.60
CA ILE A 100 28.20 -9.84 21.19
C ILE A 100 29.01 -9.67 19.91
N ASP A 101 30.29 -10.04 19.97
CA ASP A 101 31.15 -10.19 18.81
C ASP A 101 31.14 -11.67 18.39
N ASN A 102 30.75 -11.94 17.14
CA ASN A 102 30.67 -13.31 16.61
C ASN A 102 32.01 -13.81 16.06
N GLU A 103 32.91 -12.92 15.62
CA GLU A 103 34.27 -13.28 15.20
C GLU A 103 35.22 -13.55 16.38
N ALA A 104 34.96 -12.97 17.56
CA ALA A 104 35.72 -13.23 18.77
C ALA A 104 35.75 -14.72 19.18
N LYS A 105 34.81 -15.54 18.66
CA LYS A 105 34.83 -17.01 18.80
C LYS A 105 35.89 -17.68 17.91
N LEU A 106 36.22 -17.11 16.75
CA LEU A 106 37.32 -17.56 15.87
C LEU A 106 38.67 -16.96 16.31
N TYR A 107 38.70 -15.67 16.68
CA TYR A 107 39.92 -14.90 16.90
C TYR A 107 40.24 -14.62 18.39
N ALA A 108 39.99 -15.59 19.26
CA ALA A 108 40.23 -15.52 20.70
C ALA A 108 41.73 -15.43 21.10
N LYS A 109 42.45 -14.37 20.71
CA LYS A 109 43.90 -14.24 21.02
C LYS A 109 44.52 -12.83 21.19
N THR A 110 43.74 -11.77 21.39
CA THR A 110 44.23 -10.56 22.10
C THR A 110 43.10 -9.85 22.84
N LYS A 111 43.22 -9.69 24.17
CA LYS A 111 42.17 -9.10 25.02
C LYS A 111 42.34 -7.59 25.25
N ASN A 112 43.02 -6.90 24.33
CA ASN A 112 43.63 -5.58 24.55
C ASN A 112 43.38 -4.56 23.42
N ASP A 113 42.49 -4.84 22.46
CA ASP A 113 42.24 -3.90 21.36
C ASP A 113 41.54 -2.62 21.85
N LEU A 114 42.23 -1.48 21.64
CA LEU A 114 41.79 -0.13 22.02
C LEU A 114 40.44 0.25 21.39
N HIS A 115 40.11 -0.38 20.26
CA HIS A 115 38.83 -0.24 19.58
C HIS A 115 37.65 -0.71 20.44
N PHE A 116 37.79 -1.81 21.19
CA PHE A 116 36.67 -2.39 21.94
C PHE A 116 36.18 -1.49 23.10
N SER A 117 37.10 -0.80 23.78
CA SER A 117 36.73 0.17 24.83
C SER A 117 36.08 1.43 24.25
N GLN A 118 36.49 1.85 23.04
CA GLN A 118 35.83 2.92 22.30
C GLN A 118 34.42 2.50 21.85
N TYR A 119 34.23 1.26 21.37
CA TYR A 119 32.91 0.75 20.98
C TYR A 119 31.92 0.69 22.15
N ASN A 120 32.32 0.18 23.32
CA ASN A 120 31.44 0.21 24.51
C ASN A 120 31.03 1.64 24.90
N SER A 121 31.95 2.60 24.74
CA SER A 121 31.67 4.03 24.99
C SER A 121 30.78 4.69 23.94
N LEU A 122 30.65 4.13 22.73
CA LEU A 122 29.72 4.59 21.69
C LEU A 122 28.36 3.90 21.81
N VAL A 123 28.35 2.60 22.05
CA VAL A 123 27.13 1.80 22.19
C VAL A 123 26.27 2.26 23.39
N THR A 124 26.89 2.68 24.49
CA THR A 124 26.21 3.30 25.65
C THR A 124 25.63 4.70 25.39
N GLN A 125 25.83 5.27 24.20
CA GLN A 125 25.18 6.53 23.77
C GLN A 125 23.88 6.27 23.00
N ILE A 126 23.59 5.04 22.54
CA ILE A 126 22.34 4.70 21.84
C ILE A 126 21.17 4.88 22.80
N LYS A 127 20.26 5.82 22.50
CA LYS A 127 19.16 6.23 23.39
C LYS A 127 17.88 6.50 22.62
N LEU A 128 16.76 6.56 23.32
CA LEU A 128 15.50 7.06 22.75
C LEU A 128 15.53 8.58 22.61
N LYS A 129 15.07 9.08 21.46
CA LYS A 129 14.87 10.53 21.26
C LYS A 129 13.70 11.05 22.11
N PRO A 130 13.80 12.22 22.75
CA PRO A 130 12.71 12.76 23.57
C PRO A 130 11.56 13.28 22.68
N LYS A 131 10.48 12.50 22.55
CA LYS A 131 9.26 12.92 21.86
C LYS A 131 8.44 13.90 22.73
N VAL A 132 8.66 15.20 22.50
CA VAL A 132 7.95 16.29 23.18
C VAL A 132 6.59 16.52 22.54
N ARG A 133 5.49 16.36 23.29
CA ARG A 133 4.13 16.66 22.80
C ARG A 133 3.96 18.16 22.52
N SER A 134 3.03 18.54 21.64
CA SER A 134 2.65 19.96 21.48
C SER A 134 2.23 20.55 22.83
N ILE A 135 2.66 21.78 23.07
CA ILE A 135 2.46 22.50 24.35
C ILE A 135 1.06 23.13 24.42
N GLU A 136 0.37 23.24 23.28
CA GLU A 136 -0.91 23.94 23.14
C GLU A 136 -2.10 23.24 23.82
N LEU A 137 -2.08 21.90 23.91
CA LEU A 137 -3.15 21.11 24.51
C LEU A 137 -2.64 20.10 25.52
N SER A 138 -3.40 19.94 26.61
CA SER A 138 -3.19 18.79 27.51
C SER A 138 -3.60 17.48 26.83
N LYS A 139 -3.03 16.35 27.29
CA LYS A 139 -3.39 15.02 26.77
C LYS A 139 -4.90 14.78 26.79
N GLY A 140 -5.61 15.19 27.84
CA GLY A 140 -7.06 15.00 27.94
C GLY A 140 -7.84 15.72 26.84
N GLN A 141 -7.43 16.94 26.46
CA GLN A 141 -8.05 17.68 25.36
C GLN A 141 -7.73 17.07 23.99
N PHE A 142 -6.51 16.55 23.81
CA PHE A 142 -6.14 15.86 22.57
C PHE A 142 -6.95 14.57 22.37
N GLU A 143 -7.06 13.71 23.40
CA GLU A 143 -7.89 12.51 23.33
C GLU A 143 -9.39 12.84 23.11
N GLN A 144 -9.88 13.95 23.68
CA GLN A 144 -11.24 14.43 23.44
C GLN A 144 -11.44 14.88 21.98
N TRP A 145 -10.52 15.67 21.42
CA TRP A 145 -10.61 16.08 20.00
C TRP A 145 -10.56 14.87 19.07
N ILE A 146 -9.61 13.95 19.28
CA ILE A 146 -9.53 12.70 18.47
C ILE A 146 -10.86 11.95 18.48
N ALA A 147 -11.55 11.87 19.63
CA ALA A 147 -12.85 11.21 19.72
C ALA A 147 -13.96 11.94 18.95
N GLN A 148 -14.06 13.26 19.11
CA GLN A 148 -15.05 14.10 18.42
C GLN A 148 -14.82 14.08 16.90
N GLU A 149 -13.58 14.22 16.45
CA GLU A 149 -13.20 14.21 15.05
C GLU A 149 -13.41 12.84 14.39
N THR A 150 -13.30 11.75 15.15
CA THR A 150 -13.59 10.40 14.65
C THR A 150 -15.09 10.21 14.37
N GLU A 151 -15.95 10.73 15.24
CA GLU A 151 -17.41 10.70 15.05
C GLU A 151 -17.83 11.60 13.87
N ILE A 152 -17.29 12.82 13.81
CA ILE A 152 -17.54 13.75 12.70
C ILE A 152 -17.04 13.16 11.37
N SER A 153 -15.79 12.70 11.29
CA SER A 153 -15.21 12.12 10.08
C SER A 153 -16.04 10.95 9.56
N PHE A 154 -16.51 10.06 10.43
CA PHE A 154 -17.36 8.94 9.97
C PHE A 154 -18.72 9.41 9.47
N GLN A 155 -19.34 10.42 10.09
CA GLN A 155 -20.58 11.00 9.56
C GLN A 155 -20.35 11.68 8.19
N ARG A 156 -19.27 12.45 8.03
CA ARG A 156 -18.94 13.13 6.76
C ARG A 156 -18.64 12.14 5.62
N ILE A 157 -18.12 10.95 5.93
CA ILE A 157 -18.03 9.83 4.97
C ILE A 157 -19.44 9.42 4.51
N LEU A 158 -20.36 9.16 5.45
CA LEU A 158 -21.74 8.75 5.14
C LEU A 158 -22.53 9.85 4.41
N ASP A 159 -22.27 11.12 4.68
CA ASP A 159 -22.91 12.26 4.02
C ASP A 159 -22.59 12.34 2.51
N ASN A 160 -21.42 11.82 2.11
CA ASN A 160 -20.95 11.76 0.71
C ASN A 160 -21.26 10.42 0.00
N ILE A 161 -22.00 9.50 0.63
CA ILE A 161 -22.47 8.26 -0.02
C ILE A 161 -23.97 8.39 -0.30
N ALA A 162 -24.37 8.21 -1.55
CA ALA A 162 -25.74 8.32 -2.01
C ALA A 162 -26.58 7.13 -1.51
N ASP A 163 -27.15 7.25 -0.32
CA ASP A 163 -28.11 6.28 0.21
C ASP A 163 -29.34 6.95 0.81
N THR A 164 -30.51 6.64 0.24
CA THR A 164 -31.84 7.07 0.69
C THR A 164 -32.13 6.83 2.17
N ASN A 165 -31.41 5.91 2.82
CA ASN A 165 -31.54 5.63 4.26
C ASN A 165 -30.46 6.29 5.14
N LEU A 166 -29.37 6.80 4.57
CA LEU A 166 -28.34 7.55 5.30
C LEU A 166 -28.66 9.03 5.36
N ASN A 167 -29.02 9.62 4.21
CA ASN A 167 -29.05 11.06 4.01
C ASN A 167 -30.07 11.48 2.94
N THR A 168 -30.09 12.78 2.62
CA THR A 168 -30.93 13.37 1.57
C THR A 168 -30.15 13.69 0.29
N LEU A 169 -28.97 13.10 0.07
CA LEU A 169 -28.06 13.46 -1.02
C LEU A 169 -28.71 13.22 -2.39
N ILE A 170 -29.36 12.07 -2.59
CA ILE A 170 -30.08 11.72 -3.83
C ILE A 170 -31.23 12.70 -4.08
N GLN A 171 -32.06 12.95 -3.07
CA GLN A 171 -33.21 13.85 -3.13
C GLN A 171 -32.80 15.31 -3.40
N SER A 172 -31.57 15.68 -3.04
CA SER A 172 -30.98 17.00 -3.27
C SER A 172 -30.29 17.14 -4.64
N ASN A 173 -30.10 16.05 -5.37
CA ASN A 173 -29.31 16.00 -6.60
C ASN A 173 -30.04 15.23 -7.71
N VAL A 174 -30.80 15.96 -8.53
CA VAL A 174 -31.57 15.39 -9.66
C VAL A 174 -30.67 14.54 -10.56
N GLY A 175 -31.04 13.28 -10.76
CA GLY A 175 -30.32 12.30 -11.58
C GLY A 175 -29.34 11.42 -10.82
N MET A 176 -28.97 11.76 -9.57
CA MET A 176 -28.03 10.96 -8.78
C MET A 176 -28.56 9.54 -8.50
N GLN A 177 -27.73 8.53 -8.74
CA GLN A 177 -28.08 7.13 -8.48
C GLN A 177 -27.77 6.66 -7.05
N GLN A 178 -28.41 5.57 -6.66
CA GLN A 178 -28.26 4.93 -5.36
C GLN A 178 -26.97 4.08 -5.32
N GLY A 179 -26.12 4.27 -4.31
CA GLY A 179 -24.82 3.59 -4.16
C GLY A 179 -23.60 4.38 -4.66
N VAL A 180 -23.84 5.49 -5.36
CA VAL A 180 -22.82 6.46 -5.78
C VAL A 180 -22.04 6.98 -4.56
N SER A 181 -20.72 7.01 -4.62
CA SER A 181 -19.88 7.63 -3.59
C SER A 181 -19.10 8.77 -4.23
N ILE A 182 -19.36 10.02 -3.82
CA ILE A 182 -18.69 11.19 -4.40
C ILE A 182 -17.34 11.45 -3.73
N ALA A 183 -16.38 11.97 -4.48
CA ALA A 183 -15.09 12.38 -3.91
C ALA A 183 -15.26 13.61 -2.98
N SER A 184 -16.13 14.56 -3.36
CA SER A 184 -16.47 15.75 -2.57
C SER A 184 -17.80 16.35 -3.03
N PRO A 185 -18.54 17.07 -2.16
CA PRO A 185 -19.71 17.87 -2.54
C PRO A 185 -19.37 19.09 -3.42
N SER A 186 -18.09 19.41 -3.64
CA SER A 186 -17.65 20.56 -4.43
C SER A 186 -17.97 20.43 -5.91
N LYS A 187 -18.79 21.35 -6.43
CA LYS A 187 -19.25 21.36 -7.84
C LYS A 187 -18.49 22.34 -8.74
N GLN A 188 -17.72 23.25 -8.15
CA GLN A 188 -16.98 24.32 -8.82
C GLN A 188 -15.78 24.71 -7.94
N HIS A 189 -14.64 24.99 -8.55
CA HIS A 189 -13.45 25.52 -7.89
C HIS A 189 -12.91 24.72 -6.67
N PRO A 190 -12.59 23.42 -6.81
CA PRO A 190 -12.65 22.59 -8.01
C PRO A 190 -13.99 21.83 -8.14
N ASN A 191 -14.27 21.23 -9.31
CA ASN A 191 -15.43 20.34 -9.47
C ASN A 191 -15.04 18.87 -9.23
N TYR A 192 -15.39 18.36 -8.04
CA TYR A 192 -15.13 16.99 -7.58
C TYR A 192 -16.46 16.21 -7.35
N PHE A 193 -17.58 16.71 -7.88
CA PHE A 193 -18.90 16.09 -7.74
C PHE A 193 -19.11 14.94 -8.75
N PHE A 194 -18.19 13.98 -8.71
CA PHE A 194 -18.17 12.76 -9.51
C PHE A 194 -17.83 11.56 -8.61
N GLN A 195 -18.04 10.35 -9.13
CA GLN A 195 -17.64 9.11 -8.47
C GLN A 195 -16.40 8.54 -9.16
N TRP A 196 -15.26 8.60 -8.47
CA TRP A 196 -14.02 7.94 -8.87
C TRP A 196 -14.01 6.49 -8.35
N ILE A 197 -13.54 5.54 -9.16
CA ILE A 197 -13.53 4.13 -8.77
C ILE A 197 -12.56 3.87 -7.60
N ARG A 198 -11.41 4.56 -7.57
CA ARG A 198 -10.45 4.55 -6.44
C ARG A 198 -11.10 5.06 -5.16
N ASP A 199 -11.55 6.32 -5.18
CA ASP A 199 -12.08 7.02 -4.01
C ASP A 199 -13.31 6.32 -3.44
N ALA A 200 -14.22 5.87 -4.30
CA ALA A 200 -15.39 5.09 -3.88
C ALA A 200 -14.98 3.75 -3.23
N SER A 201 -14.03 3.02 -3.82
CA SER A 201 -13.56 1.74 -3.27
C SER A 201 -12.88 1.90 -1.90
N ILE A 202 -12.05 2.93 -1.73
CA ILE A 202 -11.37 3.22 -0.44
C ILE A 202 -12.38 3.71 0.61
N THR A 203 -13.33 4.55 0.20
CA THR A 203 -14.45 5.02 1.04
C THR A 203 -15.29 3.86 1.54
N ILE A 204 -15.70 2.97 0.64
CA ILE A 204 -16.55 1.82 0.96
C ILE A 204 -15.77 0.76 1.75
N ASN A 205 -14.47 0.57 1.48
CA ASN A 205 -13.62 -0.23 2.37
C ASN A 205 -13.57 0.36 3.80
N THR A 206 -13.65 1.68 3.98
CA THR A 206 -13.73 2.29 5.31
C THR A 206 -15.06 1.99 6.02
N VAL A 207 -16.18 1.93 5.28
CA VAL A 207 -17.49 1.48 5.82
C VAL A 207 -17.48 -0.01 6.14
N ILE A 208 -16.75 -0.82 5.36
CA ILE A 208 -16.50 -2.25 5.61
C ILE A 208 -15.63 -2.44 6.86
N ASN A 209 -14.60 -1.61 7.06
CA ASN A 209 -13.80 -1.57 8.28
C ASN A 209 -14.68 -1.21 9.50
N LYS A 210 -15.61 -0.26 9.39
CA LYS A 210 -16.61 0.02 10.45
C LYS A 210 -17.48 -1.20 10.77
N LEU A 211 -17.99 -1.90 9.75
CA LEU A 211 -18.79 -3.12 9.92
C LEU A 211 -18.02 -4.23 10.66
N HIS A 212 -16.73 -4.40 10.37
CA HIS A 212 -15.86 -5.34 11.08
C HIS A 212 -15.83 -5.06 12.60
N TYR A 213 -15.60 -3.80 13.01
CA TYR A 213 -15.55 -3.44 14.43
C TYR A 213 -16.88 -3.63 15.17
N GLU A 214 -18.03 -3.46 14.49
CA GLU A 214 -19.34 -3.70 15.10
C GLU A 214 -19.69 -5.18 15.23
N LEU A 215 -19.24 -6.00 14.28
CA LEU A 215 -19.38 -7.45 14.33
C LEU A 215 -18.41 -8.10 15.33
N GLN A 216 -17.25 -7.47 15.60
CA GLN A 216 -16.24 -7.93 16.55
C GLN A 216 -16.08 -6.98 17.77
N PRO A 217 -17.15 -6.74 18.57
CA PRO A 217 -17.13 -5.75 19.65
C PRO A 217 -16.15 -6.09 20.79
N ASP A 218 -15.72 -7.35 20.89
CA ASP A 218 -14.68 -7.77 21.83
C ASP A 218 -13.34 -7.07 21.60
N VAL A 219 -13.03 -6.65 20.36
CA VAL A 219 -11.82 -5.87 20.03
C VAL A 219 -11.92 -4.48 20.66
N MET A 220 -12.99 -3.73 20.37
CA MET A 220 -13.21 -2.40 20.97
C MET A 220 -13.32 -2.47 22.50
N SER A 221 -13.89 -3.55 23.05
CA SER A 221 -14.05 -3.72 24.51
C SER A 221 -12.74 -3.79 25.31
N ARG A 222 -11.60 -4.02 24.63
CA ARG A 222 -10.25 -4.04 25.23
C ARG A 222 -9.65 -2.65 25.35
N SER A 223 -10.15 -1.66 24.60
CA SER A 223 -9.71 -0.27 24.72
C SER A 223 -10.07 0.28 26.10
N ARG A 224 -9.06 0.44 26.96
CA ARG A 224 -9.22 1.05 28.30
C ARG A 224 -9.33 2.57 28.26
N ASN A 225 -9.42 3.19 27.09
CA ASN A 225 -9.57 4.65 26.97
C ASN A 225 -11.03 5.04 27.31
N PRO A 226 -11.29 5.72 28.44
CA PRO A 226 -12.65 5.95 28.94
C PRO A 226 -13.49 6.88 28.06
N VAL A 227 -12.87 7.58 27.10
CA VAL A 227 -13.56 8.42 26.11
C VAL A 227 -14.27 7.55 25.05
N PHE A 228 -13.72 6.39 24.71
CA PHE A 228 -14.25 5.47 23.69
C PHE A 228 -14.99 4.27 24.28
N SER A 229 -14.92 4.04 25.59
CA SER A 229 -15.54 2.87 26.24
C SER A 229 -17.06 2.99 26.32
N GLY A 230 -17.76 2.54 25.28
CA GLY A 230 -19.22 2.41 25.25
C GLY A 230 -19.74 1.53 26.40
N LYS A 231 -20.91 1.88 26.96
CA LYS A 231 -21.53 1.10 28.05
C LYS A 231 -21.92 -0.29 27.58
N LYS A 232 -21.38 -1.34 28.24
CA LYS A 232 -21.74 -2.74 27.98
C LYS A 232 -23.26 -2.93 28.03
N LYS A 233 -23.85 -3.38 26.91
CA LYS A 233 -25.24 -3.87 26.82
C LYS A 233 -25.21 -5.38 26.59
N ASN A 234 -25.80 -6.15 27.51
CA ASN A 234 -25.91 -7.60 27.38
C ASN A 234 -27.10 -7.97 26.47
N HIS A 235 -26.96 -7.79 25.16
CA HIS A 235 -27.85 -8.33 24.11
C HIS A 235 -27.01 -9.17 23.13
N SER A 236 -27.62 -9.93 22.22
CA SER A 236 -26.80 -10.73 21.28
C SER A 236 -26.03 -9.81 20.34
N THR A 237 -24.83 -10.21 19.94
CA THR A 237 -23.94 -9.34 19.14
C THR A 237 -24.54 -9.00 17.77
N LYS A 238 -25.30 -9.93 17.16
CA LYS A 238 -25.98 -9.71 15.88
C LYS A 238 -27.18 -8.75 15.96
N ASP A 239 -27.72 -8.47 17.16
CA ASP A 239 -28.81 -7.50 17.36
C ASP A 239 -28.32 -6.03 17.40
N ASN A 240 -27.01 -5.80 17.55
CA ASN A 240 -26.43 -4.45 17.71
C ASN A 240 -25.63 -3.96 16.48
N VAL A 241 -25.56 -4.75 15.41
CA VAL A 241 -24.92 -4.36 14.14
C VAL A 241 -25.73 -3.24 13.50
N HIS A 242 -25.10 -2.16 13.05
CA HIS A 242 -25.75 -1.14 12.23
C HIS A 242 -25.91 -1.67 10.79
N TRP A 243 -26.89 -2.55 10.60
CA TRP A 243 -27.27 -3.17 9.32
C TRP A 243 -27.46 -2.17 8.18
N LEU A 244 -27.70 -0.89 8.49
CA LEU A 244 -27.71 0.22 7.55
C LEU A 244 -26.42 0.27 6.70
N TYR A 245 -25.25 0.12 7.31
CA TYR A 245 -23.96 0.12 6.60
C TYR A 245 -23.83 -1.08 5.65
N PHE A 246 -24.32 -2.27 6.03
CA PHE A 246 -24.40 -3.41 5.09
C PHE A 246 -25.25 -3.05 3.88
N GLY A 247 -26.43 -2.46 4.10
CA GLY A 247 -27.30 -1.98 3.02
C GLY A 247 -26.59 -1.01 2.09
N THR A 248 -25.93 0.02 2.63
CA THR A 248 -25.14 1.00 1.87
C THR A 248 -24.04 0.34 1.04
N VAL A 249 -23.27 -0.59 1.63
CA VAL A 249 -22.21 -1.32 0.93
C VAL A 249 -22.77 -2.18 -0.21
N LEU A 250 -23.90 -2.88 -0.01
CA LEU A 250 -24.54 -3.67 -1.06
C LEU A 250 -25.07 -2.77 -2.20
N LYS A 251 -25.67 -1.64 -1.84
CA LYS A 251 -26.14 -0.62 -2.79
C LYS A 251 -24.98 -0.05 -3.62
N HIS A 252 -23.81 0.20 -3.01
CA HIS A 252 -22.60 0.60 -3.74
C HIS A 252 -22.11 -0.47 -4.72
N PHE A 253 -22.03 -1.73 -4.31
CA PHE A 253 -21.59 -2.78 -5.25
C PHE A 253 -22.61 -3.02 -6.38
N ASN A 254 -23.91 -2.80 -6.14
CA ASN A 254 -24.91 -2.82 -7.20
C ASN A 254 -24.67 -1.70 -8.24
N ASN A 255 -24.33 -0.50 -7.77
CA ASN A 255 -23.90 0.61 -8.62
C ASN A 255 -22.60 0.27 -9.38
N SER A 256 -21.59 -0.31 -8.72
CA SER A 256 -20.35 -0.77 -9.38
C SER A 256 -20.59 -1.78 -10.52
N PHE A 257 -21.58 -2.68 -10.39
CA PHE A 257 -21.97 -3.60 -11.47
C PHE A 257 -22.45 -2.84 -12.71
N VAL A 258 -23.21 -1.75 -12.53
CA VAL A 258 -23.65 -0.85 -13.61
C VAL A 258 -22.44 -0.14 -14.21
N LEU A 259 -21.59 0.50 -13.40
CA LEU A 259 -20.42 1.26 -13.87
C LEU A 259 -19.43 0.41 -14.68
N GLN A 260 -19.15 -0.84 -14.26
CA GLN A 260 -18.37 -1.80 -15.06
C GLN A 260 -18.91 -1.96 -16.48
N ARG A 261 -20.24 -1.92 -16.64
CA ARG A 261 -20.97 -2.18 -17.88
C ARG A 261 -21.29 -0.92 -18.68
N THR A 262 -21.00 0.28 -18.16
CA THR A 262 -21.21 1.57 -18.83
C THR A 262 -20.11 1.87 -19.87
N PRO A 263 -20.46 1.98 -21.18
CA PRO A 263 -19.53 2.42 -22.23
C PRO A 263 -18.89 3.78 -21.93
N ASN A 264 -17.57 3.87 -22.08
CA ASN A 264 -16.80 5.06 -21.68
C ASN A 264 -15.62 5.34 -22.63
N LEU A 265 -14.70 6.23 -22.24
CA LEU A 265 -13.58 6.68 -23.07
C LEU A 265 -12.31 5.84 -22.88
N SER A 266 -12.18 5.09 -21.79
CA SER A 266 -11.18 4.01 -21.68
C SER A 266 -11.56 2.79 -22.54
N GLY A 267 -12.84 2.47 -22.68
CA GLY A 267 -13.29 1.40 -23.56
C GLY A 267 -14.74 0.95 -23.39
N GLN A 268 -14.97 -0.34 -23.64
CA GLN A 268 -16.27 -1.01 -23.54
C GLN A 268 -16.20 -2.17 -22.55
N PHE A 269 -17.36 -2.67 -22.11
CA PHE A 269 -17.47 -3.96 -21.43
C PHE A 269 -17.43 -5.10 -22.46
N SER A 270 -16.22 -5.45 -22.88
CA SER A 270 -15.96 -6.57 -23.81
C SER A 270 -15.20 -7.67 -23.08
N GLU A 271 -15.64 -8.93 -23.19
CA GLU A 271 -14.96 -10.08 -22.55
C GLU A 271 -13.54 -10.33 -23.09
N GLN A 272 -13.15 -9.65 -24.17
CA GLN A 272 -11.88 -9.84 -24.86
C GLN A 272 -10.74 -8.94 -24.31
N ASP A 273 -11.08 -7.81 -23.71
CA ASP A 273 -10.11 -6.79 -23.26
C ASP A 273 -10.52 -6.00 -22.00
N LEU A 274 -11.83 -5.90 -21.71
CA LEU A 274 -12.43 -5.21 -20.57
C LEU A 274 -11.97 -3.76 -20.37
N LEU A 275 -11.50 -3.07 -21.43
CA LEU A 275 -10.82 -1.77 -21.31
C LEU A 275 -11.66 -0.67 -20.65
N GLY A 276 -12.99 -0.77 -20.70
CA GLY A 276 -13.90 0.14 -20.01
C GLY A 276 -13.75 0.13 -18.47
N LEU A 277 -13.21 -0.94 -17.87
CA LEU A 277 -13.00 -1.01 -16.42
C LEU A 277 -11.88 -0.08 -15.92
N GLY A 278 -11.00 0.39 -16.82
CA GLY A 278 -9.95 1.37 -16.50
C GLY A 278 -10.39 2.83 -16.55
N GLU A 279 -11.67 3.14 -16.72
CA GLU A 279 -12.18 4.53 -16.63
C GLU A 279 -12.10 5.03 -15.18
N PRO A 280 -11.38 6.14 -14.89
CA PRO A 280 -11.15 6.57 -13.51
C PRO A 280 -12.42 6.98 -12.77
N LYS A 281 -13.37 7.62 -13.47
CA LYS A 281 -14.55 8.26 -12.87
C LYS A 281 -15.77 8.31 -13.78
N PHE A 282 -16.94 8.37 -13.16
CA PHE A 282 -18.23 8.50 -13.80
C PHE A 282 -19.02 9.68 -13.20
N ASN A 283 -20.00 10.17 -13.95
CA ASN A 283 -20.96 11.15 -13.43
C ASN A 283 -21.85 10.49 -12.36
N VAL A 284 -22.46 11.30 -11.49
CA VAL A 284 -23.33 10.80 -10.41
C VAL A 284 -24.64 10.17 -10.89
N ASP A 285 -24.98 10.31 -12.18
CA ASP A 285 -26.12 9.67 -12.84
C ASP A 285 -25.74 8.36 -13.57
N ASP A 286 -24.60 7.77 -13.18
CA ASP A 286 -23.94 6.59 -13.77
C ASP A 286 -23.54 6.73 -15.26
N SER A 287 -23.69 7.91 -15.85
CA SER A 287 -23.19 8.17 -17.21
C SER A 287 -21.66 8.37 -17.24
N ALA A 288 -21.02 7.98 -18.34
CA ALA A 288 -19.57 8.09 -18.48
C ALA A 288 -19.08 9.55 -18.59
N PHE A 289 -17.91 9.82 -18.00
CA PHE A 289 -17.28 11.13 -18.04
C PHE A 289 -16.61 11.41 -19.40
N MET A 290 -17.32 12.08 -20.30
CA MET A 290 -16.94 12.24 -21.72
C MET A 290 -15.88 13.33 -22.02
N GLU A 291 -15.24 13.93 -21.01
CA GLU A 291 -14.22 14.97 -21.22
C GLU A 291 -12.78 14.42 -21.23
N GLY A 292 -11.81 15.27 -21.56
CA GLY A 292 -10.39 14.92 -21.49
C GLY A 292 -9.94 14.67 -20.05
N TRP A 293 -9.30 13.53 -19.79
CA TRP A 293 -8.90 13.10 -18.45
C TRP A 293 -7.68 12.17 -18.50
N GLY A 294 -6.96 12.02 -17.38
CA GLY A 294 -5.85 11.08 -17.24
C GLY A 294 -6.34 9.64 -17.17
N ARG A 295 -6.53 8.98 -18.32
CA ARG A 295 -7.09 7.61 -18.43
C ARG A 295 -6.24 6.65 -19.30
N PRO A 296 -6.30 5.32 -19.06
CA PRO A 296 -6.97 4.65 -17.94
C PRO A 296 -6.18 4.79 -16.63
N GLN A 297 -6.80 4.43 -15.51
CA GLN A 297 -6.15 4.25 -14.20
C GLN A 297 -6.45 2.84 -13.70
N ASN A 298 -5.42 2.00 -13.61
CA ASN A 298 -5.60 0.55 -13.49
C ASN A 298 -5.62 0.07 -12.02
N ASP A 299 -5.56 0.98 -11.06
CA ASP A 299 -5.69 0.76 -9.61
C ASP A 299 -7.16 0.61 -9.16
N GLY A 300 -8.08 1.34 -9.79
CA GLY A 300 -9.51 1.35 -9.43
C GLY A 300 -10.14 -0.05 -9.33
N PRO A 301 -10.05 -0.90 -10.37
CA PRO A 301 -10.55 -2.28 -10.32
C PRO A 301 -9.90 -3.14 -9.22
N ALA A 302 -8.62 -2.93 -8.93
CA ALA A 302 -7.92 -3.66 -7.88
C ALA A 302 -8.38 -3.24 -6.48
N LEU A 303 -8.57 -1.94 -6.25
CA LEU A 303 -9.14 -1.41 -5.01
C LEU A 303 -10.59 -1.89 -4.81
N ARG A 304 -11.38 -1.97 -5.87
CA ARG A 304 -12.74 -2.53 -5.83
C ARG A 304 -12.73 -4.01 -5.46
N VAL A 305 -11.81 -4.80 -6.00
CA VAL A 305 -11.58 -6.20 -5.59
C VAL A 305 -11.20 -6.30 -4.12
N ILE A 306 -10.25 -5.48 -3.63
CA ILE A 306 -9.84 -5.49 -2.21
C ILE A 306 -11.05 -5.22 -1.30
N ALA A 307 -11.84 -4.17 -1.59
CA ALA A 307 -13.04 -3.84 -0.82
C ALA A 307 -14.09 -4.98 -0.84
N ALA A 308 -14.38 -5.53 -2.02
CA ALA A 308 -15.34 -6.62 -2.18
C ALA A 308 -14.89 -7.91 -1.47
N MET A 309 -13.60 -8.25 -1.52
CA MET A 309 -13.04 -9.39 -0.80
C MET A 309 -13.04 -9.16 0.72
N ASN A 310 -12.81 -7.94 1.20
CA ASN A 310 -12.91 -7.62 2.63
C ASN A 310 -14.35 -7.78 3.15
N LEU A 311 -15.36 -7.34 2.39
CA LEU A 311 -16.77 -7.62 2.70
C LEU A 311 -17.04 -9.13 2.83
N LEU A 312 -16.63 -9.92 1.84
CA LEU A 312 -16.80 -11.38 1.84
C LEU A 312 -16.09 -12.04 3.03
N ASN A 313 -14.88 -11.62 3.36
CA ASN A 313 -14.13 -12.11 4.52
C ASN A 313 -14.84 -11.80 5.85
N ILE A 314 -15.38 -10.59 6.03
CA ILE A 314 -16.21 -10.24 7.21
C ILE A 314 -17.42 -11.16 7.30
N MET A 315 -18.14 -11.34 6.18
CA MET A 315 -19.36 -12.15 6.13
C MET A 315 -19.06 -13.60 6.50
N TYR A 316 -18.01 -14.20 5.92
CA TYR A 316 -17.56 -15.55 6.21
C TYR A 316 -17.18 -15.73 7.69
N LEU A 317 -16.29 -14.87 8.21
CA LEU A 317 -15.83 -14.91 9.61
C LEU A 317 -16.98 -14.78 10.63
N ASN A 318 -18.07 -14.10 10.27
CA ASN A 318 -19.24 -13.90 11.14
C ASN A 318 -20.39 -14.88 10.89
N ASN A 319 -20.22 -15.86 9.99
CA ASN A 319 -21.27 -16.78 9.56
C ASN A 319 -22.52 -15.98 9.10
N LEU A 320 -22.31 -15.16 8.06
CA LEU A 320 -23.33 -14.39 7.35
C LEU A 320 -23.23 -14.74 5.86
N GLN A 321 -24.38 -14.84 5.19
CA GLN A 321 -24.50 -15.02 3.74
C GLN A 321 -25.40 -13.91 3.19
N PHE A 322 -25.32 -13.60 1.89
CA PHE A 322 -26.13 -12.58 1.23
C PHE A 322 -27.63 -12.79 1.48
N GLU A 323 -28.15 -14.02 1.38
CA GLU A 323 -29.55 -14.32 1.72
C GLU A 323 -29.90 -13.94 3.17
N THR A 324 -29.01 -14.22 4.13
CA THR A 324 -29.22 -13.83 5.53
C THR A 324 -29.19 -12.32 5.70
N VAL A 325 -28.26 -11.63 5.02
CA VAL A 325 -28.12 -10.17 5.08
C VAL A 325 -29.35 -9.50 4.46
N THR A 326 -29.75 -9.86 3.23
CA THR A 326 -30.88 -9.23 2.52
C THR A 326 -32.21 -9.45 3.24
N ASN A 327 -32.46 -10.64 3.79
CA ASN A 327 -33.62 -10.90 4.66
C ASN A 327 -33.65 -9.96 5.90
N VAL A 328 -32.49 -9.70 6.51
CA VAL A 328 -32.40 -8.78 7.66
C VAL A 328 -32.54 -7.31 7.23
N LEU A 329 -31.96 -6.92 6.09
CA LEU A 329 -32.14 -5.57 5.52
C LEU A 329 -33.62 -5.30 5.20
N GLN A 330 -34.31 -6.26 4.58
CA GLN A 330 -35.73 -6.14 4.23
C GLN A 330 -36.62 -6.07 5.47
N LYS A 331 -36.39 -6.96 6.45
CA LYS A 331 -37.15 -6.98 7.71
C LYS A 331 -37.05 -5.67 8.50
N ASN A 332 -35.93 -4.94 8.37
CA ASN A 332 -35.71 -3.64 8.99
C ASN A 332 -36.05 -2.44 8.08
N SER A 333 -36.64 -2.67 6.91
CA SER A 333 -36.95 -1.63 5.91
C SER A 333 -35.73 -0.84 5.38
N ILE A 334 -34.54 -1.45 5.40
CA ILE A 334 -33.28 -0.89 4.88
C ILE A 334 -33.12 -1.17 3.38
N ILE A 335 -33.83 -2.17 2.86
CA ILE A 335 -34.05 -2.37 1.43
C ILE A 335 -35.51 -2.81 1.23
N ASP A 336 -36.24 -2.18 0.30
CA ASP A 336 -37.57 -2.64 -0.08
C ASP A 336 -37.48 -3.78 -1.13
N GLN A 337 -38.61 -4.44 -1.39
CA GLN A 337 -38.66 -5.56 -2.34
C GLN A 337 -38.32 -5.12 -3.77
N GLU A 338 -38.61 -3.88 -4.16
CA GLU A 338 -38.32 -3.38 -5.50
C GLU A 338 -36.82 -3.16 -5.69
N SER A 339 -36.19 -2.48 -4.73
CA SER A 339 -34.73 -2.29 -4.66
C SER A 339 -33.98 -3.63 -4.61
N LEU A 340 -34.51 -4.62 -3.88
CA LEU A 340 -33.93 -5.96 -3.81
C LEU A 340 -34.08 -6.74 -5.13
N ASN A 341 -35.24 -6.65 -5.78
CA ASN A 341 -35.47 -7.23 -7.12
C ASN A 341 -34.61 -6.58 -8.21
N ASN A 342 -34.19 -5.33 -8.00
CA ASN A 342 -33.31 -4.57 -8.88
C ASN A 342 -31.81 -4.75 -8.55
N MET A 343 -31.46 -5.66 -7.62
CA MET A 343 -30.07 -6.04 -7.40
C MET A 343 -29.57 -7.00 -8.47
N HIS A 344 -28.31 -6.83 -8.86
CA HIS A 344 -27.63 -7.64 -9.87
C HIS A 344 -26.93 -8.87 -9.28
N PHE A 345 -27.05 -9.11 -7.97
CA PHE A 345 -26.54 -10.29 -7.27
C PHE A 345 -27.38 -10.57 -6.02
N HIS A 346 -27.64 -11.85 -5.75
CA HIS A 346 -28.45 -12.34 -4.62
C HIS A 346 -27.69 -13.31 -3.70
N ASN A 347 -26.55 -13.82 -4.17
CA ASN A 347 -25.67 -14.77 -3.49
C ASN A 347 -24.20 -14.49 -3.80
N GLU A 348 -23.30 -15.15 -3.08
CA GLU A 348 -21.85 -14.96 -3.14
C GLU A 348 -21.28 -15.29 -4.53
N LEU A 349 -21.85 -16.27 -5.23
CA LEU A 349 -21.43 -16.66 -6.57
C LEU A 349 -21.85 -15.62 -7.62
N GLU A 350 -23.07 -15.10 -7.56
CA GLU A 350 -23.52 -13.99 -8.41
C GLU A 350 -22.70 -12.72 -8.17
N PHE A 351 -22.35 -12.41 -6.92
CA PHE A 351 -21.48 -11.30 -6.57
C PHE A 351 -20.05 -11.48 -7.14
N PHE A 352 -19.49 -12.69 -7.00
CA PHE A 352 -18.17 -13.02 -7.54
C PHE A 352 -18.14 -12.96 -9.07
N MET A 353 -19.05 -13.67 -9.74
CA MET A 353 -19.10 -13.72 -11.21
C MET A 353 -19.59 -12.41 -11.83
N GLY A 354 -20.43 -11.65 -11.12
CA GLY A 354 -20.98 -10.37 -11.58
C GLY A 354 -19.99 -9.20 -11.48
N ILE A 355 -19.12 -9.18 -10.46
CA ILE A 355 -18.23 -8.03 -10.20
C ILE A 355 -16.76 -8.47 -10.18
N LEU A 356 -16.38 -9.33 -9.23
CA LEU A 356 -14.97 -9.69 -8.96
C LEU A 356 -14.27 -10.33 -10.15
N TYR A 357 -14.94 -11.27 -10.84
CA TYR A 357 -14.40 -11.98 -11.99
C TYR A 357 -13.92 -11.03 -13.10
N TYR A 358 -14.70 -9.99 -13.40
CA TYR A 358 -14.36 -9.03 -14.46
C TYR A 358 -13.23 -8.09 -14.06
N ASP A 359 -13.20 -7.60 -12.81
CA ASP A 359 -12.07 -6.80 -12.32
C ASP A 359 -10.77 -7.62 -12.29
N LEU A 360 -10.82 -8.88 -11.86
CA LEU A 360 -9.68 -9.79 -11.86
C LEU A 360 -9.19 -10.13 -13.28
N LYS A 361 -10.11 -10.37 -14.24
CA LYS A 361 -9.77 -10.53 -15.66
C LYS A 361 -9.12 -9.26 -16.24
N TYR A 362 -9.63 -8.08 -15.89
CA TYR A 362 -9.03 -6.82 -16.28
C TYR A 362 -7.61 -6.67 -15.74
N ILE A 363 -7.39 -6.93 -14.44
CA ILE A 363 -6.07 -6.84 -13.79
C ILE A 363 -5.06 -7.79 -14.46
N MET A 364 -5.42 -9.06 -14.64
CA MET A 364 -4.57 -10.05 -15.32
C MET A 364 -4.21 -9.62 -16.76
N GLY A 365 -5.14 -9.00 -17.49
CA GLY A 365 -4.90 -8.51 -18.85
C GLY A 365 -4.13 -7.18 -18.94
N ASN A 366 -4.15 -6.35 -17.89
CA ASN A 366 -3.76 -4.93 -17.98
C ASN A 366 -2.74 -4.44 -16.95
N TRP A 367 -2.27 -5.25 -15.98
CA TRP A 367 -1.20 -4.85 -15.05
C TRP A 367 0.09 -4.45 -15.80
N ASN A 368 0.37 -5.13 -16.92
CA ASN A 368 1.54 -4.87 -17.76
C ASN A 368 1.34 -3.69 -18.75
N GLN A 369 0.16 -3.06 -18.82
CA GLN A 369 -0.08 -1.85 -19.62
C GLN A 369 0.18 -0.55 -18.83
N ASP A 370 0.62 0.51 -19.49
CA ASP A 370 0.82 1.82 -18.84
C ASP A 370 -0.53 2.48 -18.54
N SER A 371 -0.72 2.90 -17.29
CA SER A 371 -1.89 3.67 -16.82
C SER A 371 -1.43 5.05 -16.32
N PHE A 372 -2.37 5.93 -15.97
CA PHE A 372 -2.05 7.06 -15.12
C PHE A 372 -1.84 6.62 -13.65
N ASP A 373 -1.18 7.46 -12.87
CA ASP A 373 -1.00 7.33 -11.42
C ASP A 373 -2.30 7.64 -10.65
N LEU A 374 -2.31 7.33 -9.34
CA LEU A 374 -3.40 7.69 -8.42
C LEU A 374 -3.66 9.21 -8.32
N TRP A 375 -2.71 10.01 -8.80
CA TRP A 375 -2.76 11.47 -8.89
C TRP A 375 -3.25 12.00 -10.25
N GLU A 376 -3.57 11.10 -11.19
CA GLU A 376 -4.21 11.37 -12.48
C GLU A 376 -3.37 12.18 -13.49
N GLU A 377 -2.05 12.21 -13.31
CA GLU A 377 -1.12 13.13 -13.96
C GLU A 377 -0.11 12.48 -14.90
N VAL A 378 0.47 11.35 -14.49
CA VAL A 378 1.63 10.73 -15.15
C VAL A 378 1.23 9.38 -15.69
N LYS A 379 1.31 9.19 -17.02
CA LYS A 379 1.10 7.87 -17.63
C LYS A 379 2.39 7.04 -17.66
N ALA A 380 2.50 6.02 -16.80
CA ALA A 380 3.70 5.17 -16.68
C ALA A 380 3.42 3.84 -15.93
N LYS A 381 4.43 3.40 -15.16
CA LYS A 381 4.39 2.34 -14.16
C LYS A 381 4.54 2.92 -12.76
N HIS A 382 3.65 2.52 -11.87
CA HIS A 382 3.43 3.12 -10.56
C HIS A 382 3.41 2.02 -9.50
N PHE A 383 4.25 2.16 -8.48
CA PHE A 383 4.37 1.22 -7.39
C PHE A 383 3.04 1.01 -6.67
N PHE A 384 2.30 2.08 -6.39
CA PHE A 384 0.95 2.03 -5.82
C PHE A 384 0.03 1.11 -6.63
N THR A 385 -0.10 1.37 -7.94
CA THR A 385 -0.97 0.63 -8.86
C THR A 385 -0.58 -0.84 -8.94
N SER A 386 0.72 -1.15 -9.04
CA SER A 386 1.22 -2.52 -9.04
C SER A 386 0.95 -3.24 -7.71
N LEU A 387 1.11 -2.58 -6.57
CA LEU A 387 0.94 -3.19 -5.25
C LEU A 387 -0.53 -3.55 -4.97
N VAL A 388 -1.48 -2.66 -5.29
CA VAL A 388 -2.91 -2.95 -5.12
C VAL A 388 -3.38 -4.06 -6.07
N GLN A 389 -2.87 -4.09 -7.32
CA GLN A 389 -3.12 -5.18 -8.26
C GLN A 389 -2.60 -6.53 -7.74
N LEU A 390 -1.37 -6.56 -7.22
CA LEU A 390 -0.77 -7.76 -6.64
C LEU A 390 -1.59 -8.28 -5.45
N LYS A 391 -2.10 -7.36 -4.61
CA LYS A 391 -2.97 -7.73 -3.47
C LYS A 391 -4.31 -8.29 -3.93
N ALA A 392 -4.96 -7.67 -4.91
CA ALA A 392 -6.22 -8.13 -5.48
C ALA A 392 -6.10 -9.58 -6.03
N LEU A 393 -5.00 -9.89 -6.72
CA LEU A 393 -4.70 -11.25 -7.18
C LEU A 393 -4.49 -12.22 -6.01
N LYS A 394 -3.65 -11.88 -5.01
CA LYS A 394 -3.41 -12.76 -3.83
C LYS A 394 -4.67 -13.04 -3.02
N MET A 395 -5.55 -12.06 -2.87
CA MET A 395 -6.84 -12.23 -2.19
C MET A 395 -7.76 -13.16 -2.97
N ALA A 396 -7.81 -13.07 -4.30
CA ALA A 396 -8.58 -13.98 -5.14
C ALA A 396 -8.07 -15.43 -5.12
N ILE A 397 -6.74 -15.62 -5.17
CA ILE A 397 -6.09 -16.93 -5.02
C ILE A 397 -6.54 -17.57 -3.68
N SER A 398 -6.34 -16.85 -2.57
CA SER A 398 -6.71 -17.32 -1.22
C SER A 398 -8.21 -17.60 -1.07
N PHE A 399 -9.07 -16.78 -1.68
CA PHE A 399 -10.52 -16.95 -1.64
C PHE A 399 -10.99 -18.23 -2.37
N ILE A 400 -10.34 -18.59 -3.49
CA ILE A 400 -10.64 -19.81 -4.24
C ILE A 400 -10.04 -21.05 -3.52
N GLU A 401 -8.79 -20.98 -3.08
CA GLU A 401 -8.08 -22.11 -2.43
C GLU A 401 -8.74 -22.61 -1.15
N ASN A 402 -9.37 -21.70 -0.41
CA ASN A 402 -10.06 -22.00 0.84
C ASN A 402 -11.56 -22.28 0.65
N ASP A 403 -12.05 -22.32 -0.61
CA ASP A 403 -13.44 -22.52 -1.02
C ASP A 403 -14.43 -21.73 -0.14
N VAL A 404 -14.19 -20.42 -0.05
CA VAL A 404 -14.91 -19.56 0.88
C VAL A 404 -16.40 -19.55 0.49
N PHE A 405 -17.27 -19.87 1.44
CA PHE A 405 -18.70 -20.16 1.30
C PHE A 405 -19.11 -21.45 0.54
N GLY A 406 -18.17 -22.25 0.02
CA GLY A 406 -18.48 -23.49 -0.70
C GLY A 406 -18.77 -23.33 -2.21
N ILE A 407 -18.68 -22.10 -2.74
CA ILE A 407 -19.26 -21.74 -4.04
C ILE A 407 -18.49 -22.31 -5.25
N PHE A 408 -17.28 -22.84 -5.07
CA PHE A 408 -16.49 -23.38 -6.18
C PHE A 408 -16.61 -24.90 -6.31
N ASN A 409 -16.76 -25.62 -5.18
CA ASN A 409 -16.98 -27.07 -5.21
C ASN A 409 -18.26 -27.47 -5.95
N ASP A 410 -19.32 -26.66 -5.88
CA ASP A 410 -20.58 -26.91 -6.60
C ASP A 410 -20.46 -26.73 -8.13
N LEU A 411 -19.48 -25.96 -8.62
CA LEU A 411 -19.26 -25.72 -10.05
C LEU A 411 -18.48 -26.86 -10.71
N ASP A 412 -17.44 -27.37 -10.05
CA ASP A 412 -16.64 -28.48 -10.58
C ASP A 412 -17.38 -29.84 -10.46
N THR A 413 -18.32 -29.99 -9.52
CA THR A 413 -19.06 -31.24 -9.29
C THR A 413 -20.35 -31.38 -10.09
N HIS A 414 -21.00 -30.27 -10.47
CA HIS A 414 -22.23 -30.27 -11.26
C HIS A 414 -22.05 -29.63 -12.64
N HIS A 415 -22.31 -30.41 -13.70
CA HIS A 415 -22.55 -29.87 -15.05
C HIS A 415 -23.87 -29.06 -15.10
N ASN A 416 -23.91 -27.92 -14.43
CA ASN A 416 -24.99 -26.94 -14.53
C ASN A 416 -24.79 -26.13 -15.82
N ASN A 417 -25.45 -26.59 -16.88
CA ASN A 417 -25.13 -26.35 -18.30
C ASN A 417 -25.25 -24.89 -18.84
N ASN A 418 -25.14 -23.85 -18.01
CA ASN A 418 -25.28 -22.45 -18.40
C ASN A 418 -24.06 -21.55 -18.08
N ILE A 419 -23.08 -21.99 -17.27
CA ILE A 419 -21.89 -21.18 -16.93
C ILE A 419 -20.63 -21.94 -17.35
N ASN A 420 -19.92 -21.41 -18.35
CA ASN A 420 -18.67 -21.99 -18.85
C ASN A 420 -17.45 -21.41 -18.10
N PHE A 421 -17.36 -21.68 -16.81
CA PHE A 421 -16.26 -21.24 -15.93
C PHE A 421 -15.54 -22.47 -15.36
N ASN A 422 -14.23 -22.57 -15.60
CA ASN A 422 -13.36 -23.58 -14.99
C ASN A 422 -12.60 -22.92 -13.83
N VAL A 423 -12.92 -23.31 -12.60
CA VAL A 423 -12.30 -22.78 -11.38
C VAL A 423 -10.79 -23.01 -11.39
N THR A 424 -10.37 -24.22 -11.76
CA THR A 424 -8.96 -24.62 -11.82
C THR A 424 -8.19 -23.77 -12.84
N ASP A 425 -8.70 -23.60 -14.07
CA ASP A 425 -7.99 -22.80 -15.09
C ASP A 425 -7.89 -21.32 -14.69
N PHE A 426 -8.89 -20.79 -13.96
CA PHE A 426 -8.90 -19.40 -13.48
C PHE A 426 -7.93 -19.20 -12.30
N HIS A 427 -7.88 -20.13 -11.35
CA HIS A 427 -6.89 -20.12 -10.25
C HIS A 427 -5.45 -20.18 -10.77
N ASN A 428 -5.15 -21.09 -11.71
CA ASN A 428 -3.82 -21.16 -12.35
C ASN A 428 -3.43 -19.84 -13.07
N GLN A 429 -4.40 -19.14 -13.69
CA GLN A 429 -4.16 -17.83 -14.31
C GLN A 429 -3.83 -16.74 -13.27
N LEU A 430 -4.55 -16.73 -12.14
CA LEU A 430 -4.28 -15.81 -11.03
C LEU A 430 -2.89 -16.05 -10.42
N GLU A 431 -2.49 -17.31 -10.20
CA GLU A 431 -1.14 -17.67 -9.71
C GLU A 431 -0.05 -17.16 -10.68
N ILE A 432 -0.20 -17.41 -11.98
CA ILE A 432 0.77 -17.00 -13.00
C ILE A 432 0.94 -15.48 -13.05
N GLU A 433 -0.16 -14.71 -13.07
CA GLU A 433 -0.05 -13.25 -13.13
C GLU A 433 0.34 -12.61 -11.79
N TYR A 434 0.07 -13.27 -10.66
CA TYR A 434 0.64 -12.87 -9.36
C TYR A 434 2.17 -13.02 -9.37
N ASP A 435 2.69 -14.19 -9.79
CA ASP A 435 4.13 -14.42 -9.88
C ASP A 435 4.79 -13.48 -10.91
N ASN A 436 4.17 -13.24 -12.06
CA ASN A 436 4.69 -12.30 -13.06
C ASN A 436 4.79 -10.87 -12.49
N LEU A 437 3.71 -10.38 -11.87
CA LEU A 437 3.66 -9.03 -11.29
C LEU A 437 4.61 -8.89 -10.09
N LEU A 438 4.74 -9.92 -9.25
CA LEU A 438 5.69 -9.94 -8.13
C LEU A 438 7.15 -9.84 -8.62
N ASN A 439 7.53 -10.64 -9.62
CA ASN A 439 8.85 -10.58 -10.22
C ASN A 439 9.12 -9.22 -10.87
N PHE A 440 8.14 -8.66 -11.59
CA PHE A 440 8.23 -7.31 -12.15
C PHE A 440 8.47 -6.27 -11.06
N MET A 441 7.66 -6.27 -9.99
CA MET A 441 7.77 -5.31 -8.88
C MET A 441 9.15 -5.36 -8.21
N LEU A 442 9.68 -6.55 -7.95
CA LEU A 442 10.95 -6.74 -7.23
C LEU A 442 12.20 -6.50 -8.09
N PHE A 443 12.17 -6.84 -9.38
CA PHE A 443 13.40 -6.96 -10.18
C PHE A 443 13.43 -6.15 -11.49
N GLU A 444 12.29 -5.81 -12.09
CA GLU A 444 12.23 -5.20 -13.43
C GLU A 444 11.72 -3.75 -13.43
N SER A 445 10.85 -3.42 -12.48
CA SER A 445 10.14 -2.14 -12.37
C SER A 445 11.05 -0.91 -12.19
N GLY A 446 12.14 -1.07 -11.44
CA GLY A 446 12.93 0.04 -10.90
C GLY A 446 12.35 0.70 -9.63
N TYR A 447 11.27 0.15 -9.03
CA TYR A 447 10.70 0.65 -7.77
C TYR A 447 11.72 0.56 -6.61
N ILE A 448 12.48 -0.54 -6.57
CA ILE A 448 13.65 -0.72 -5.71
C ILE A 448 14.88 -0.28 -6.50
N SER A 449 15.69 0.63 -5.96
CA SER A 449 16.91 1.12 -6.63
C SER A 449 18.09 1.16 -5.66
N PRO A 450 19.21 0.45 -5.92
CA PRO A 450 20.39 0.45 -5.03
C PRO A 450 21.06 1.81 -4.80
N GLY A 451 20.65 2.85 -5.54
CA GLY A 451 21.10 4.24 -5.35
C GLY A 451 20.15 5.12 -4.51
N LYS A 452 19.00 4.58 -4.06
CA LYS A 452 18.01 5.29 -3.22
C LYS A 452 17.71 4.46 -1.97
N ASN A 453 17.53 5.14 -0.84
CA ASN A 453 17.12 4.49 0.42
C ASN A 453 15.59 4.29 0.54
N HIS A 454 14.81 4.81 -0.42
CA HIS A 454 13.35 4.80 -0.45
C HIS A 454 12.81 4.10 -1.70
N ILE A 455 11.57 3.63 -1.66
CA ILE A 455 10.85 3.17 -2.85
C ILE A 455 10.66 4.35 -3.81
N ILE A 456 10.81 4.09 -5.11
CA ILE A 456 10.56 5.04 -6.18
C ILE A 456 9.17 4.77 -6.75
N GLU A 457 8.21 5.67 -6.47
CA GLU A 457 6.81 5.46 -6.88
C GLU A 457 6.66 5.33 -8.41
N THR A 458 7.28 6.23 -9.18
CA THR A 458 7.21 6.21 -10.66
C THR A 458 8.61 6.32 -11.31
N PRO A 459 9.30 5.19 -11.55
CA PRO A 459 10.70 5.17 -12.00
C PRO A 459 10.97 5.86 -13.35
N LEU A 460 9.98 5.89 -14.25
CA LEU A 460 10.11 6.52 -15.59
C LEU A 460 10.47 8.02 -15.52
N ILE A 461 10.05 8.71 -14.46
CA ILE A 461 10.20 10.17 -14.30
C ILE A 461 11.23 10.57 -13.22
N LEU A 462 12.15 9.67 -12.84
CA LEU A 462 13.17 9.91 -11.81
C LEU A 462 14.15 11.07 -12.12
N GLN A 463 14.11 11.63 -13.33
CA GLN A 463 14.86 12.83 -13.71
C GLN A 463 14.09 14.15 -13.43
N THR A 464 12.80 14.08 -13.10
CA THR A 464 11.92 15.24 -12.86
C THR A 464 11.15 15.19 -11.55
N ARG A 465 10.80 14.00 -11.03
CA ARG A 465 10.43 13.78 -9.63
C ARG A 465 11.54 13.03 -8.90
N SER A 466 11.72 13.28 -7.61
CA SER A 466 12.71 12.59 -6.76
C SER A 466 12.41 11.10 -6.60
N GLY A 467 11.17 10.67 -6.80
CA GLY A 467 10.70 9.30 -6.56
C GLY A 467 10.00 9.12 -5.21
N LEU A 468 10.12 10.10 -4.30
CA LEU A 468 9.35 10.16 -3.07
C LEU A 468 7.90 10.52 -3.37
N ASP A 469 6.97 9.69 -2.93
CA ASP A 469 5.53 9.94 -3.01
C ASP A 469 4.84 9.30 -1.81
N ILE A 470 3.80 9.94 -1.27
CA ILE A 470 2.95 9.35 -0.23
C ILE A 470 2.12 8.17 -0.77
N GLY A 471 1.89 8.11 -2.09
CA GLY A 471 1.26 6.99 -2.80
C GLY A 471 1.88 5.64 -2.45
N THR A 472 3.21 5.56 -2.34
CA THR A 472 3.95 4.40 -1.82
C THR A 472 3.34 3.89 -0.51
N ILE A 473 3.17 4.79 0.46
CA ILE A 473 2.72 4.44 1.80
C ILE A 473 1.22 4.13 1.79
N ILE A 474 0.41 4.91 1.07
CA ILE A 474 -1.02 4.62 0.87
C ILE A 474 -1.20 3.20 0.32
N GLY A 475 -0.41 2.80 -0.69
CA GLY A 475 -0.42 1.46 -1.26
C GLY A 475 -0.13 0.38 -0.23
N THR A 476 0.96 0.54 0.54
CA THR A 476 1.27 -0.37 1.66
C THR A 476 0.11 -0.47 2.65
N LEU A 477 -0.44 0.64 3.13
CA LEU A 477 -1.50 0.60 4.15
C LEU A 477 -2.79 -0.08 3.66
N LEU A 478 -3.22 0.19 2.42
CA LEU A 478 -4.43 -0.39 1.83
C LEU A 478 -4.27 -1.88 1.50
N THR A 479 -3.03 -2.35 1.32
CA THR A 479 -2.74 -3.76 1.03
C THR A 479 -2.40 -4.59 2.27
N HIS A 480 -2.09 -3.94 3.40
CA HIS A 480 -1.77 -4.59 4.68
C HIS A 480 -2.82 -4.25 5.75
N ASP A 481 -4.09 -4.57 5.46
CA ASP A 481 -5.21 -4.40 6.39
C ASP A 481 -5.53 -5.72 7.14
N ASP A 482 -4.84 -5.95 8.26
CA ASP A 482 -4.90 -7.21 9.02
C ASP A 482 -6.28 -7.53 9.63
N HIS A 483 -7.26 -6.61 9.57
CA HIS A 483 -8.64 -6.83 10.02
C HIS A 483 -9.29 -8.07 9.39
N PHE A 484 -8.88 -8.44 8.18
CA PHE A 484 -9.50 -9.51 7.38
C PHE A 484 -8.67 -10.79 7.33
N VAL A 485 -7.52 -10.81 7.99
CA VAL A 485 -6.61 -11.96 8.00
C VAL A 485 -7.11 -13.01 9.00
N ASN A 486 -7.78 -14.04 8.48
CA ASN A 486 -7.94 -15.28 9.22
C ASN A 486 -6.55 -15.89 9.44
N LYS A 487 -6.07 -15.89 10.69
CA LYS A 487 -4.71 -16.36 11.06
C LYS A 487 -4.41 -17.83 10.74
N ASN A 488 -5.38 -18.59 10.21
CA ASN A 488 -5.20 -19.95 9.70
C ASN A 488 -5.10 -20.04 8.17
N LEU A 489 -5.36 -18.97 7.41
CA LEU A 489 -5.52 -18.98 5.94
C LEU A 489 -4.52 -18.07 5.19
N SER A 490 -3.54 -17.47 5.88
CA SER A 490 -2.56 -16.56 5.30
C SER A 490 -1.12 -17.08 5.44
N ASP A 491 -0.43 -17.27 4.31
CA ASP A 491 1.02 -17.17 4.28
C ASP A 491 1.43 -15.77 4.77
N TYR A 492 2.49 -15.69 5.58
CA TYR A 492 3.03 -14.43 6.15
C TYR A 492 3.85 -13.60 5.14
N ASP A 493 3.76 -13.92 3.84
CA ASP A 493 4.70 -13.49 2.81
C ASP A 493 3.97 -12.74 1.68
N PHE A 494 3.71 -11.45 1.92
CA PHE A 494 3.30 -10.46 0.91
C PHE A 494 4.23 -9.24 1.05
N PRO A 495 4.75 -8.68 -0.06
CA PRO A 495 5.85 -7.73 0.00
C PRO A 495 5.43 -6.29 0.32
N PHE A 496 6.41 -5.48 0.72
CA PHE A 496 6.27 -4.03 0.99
C PHE A 496 5.28 -3.67 2.11
N ASP A 497 5.32 -4.47 3.18
CA ASP A 497 4.59 -4.25 4.43
C ASP A 497 5.10 -3.02 5.21
N VAL A 498 4.45 -2.67 6.31
CA VAL A 498 4.73 -1.44 7.10
C VAL A 498 6.12 -1.41 7.74
N ASP A 499 6.77 -2.58 7.89
CA ASP A 499 8.15 -2.72 8.36
C ASP A 499 9.18 -2.89 7.23
N ASP A 500 8.79 -2.73 5.96
CA ASP A 500 9.75 -2.61 4.86
C ASP A 500 10.62 -1.35 5.02
N SER A 501 11.93 -1.53 4.84
CA SER A 501 12.90 -0.46 5.04
C SER A 501 12.81 0.63 3.97
N GLY A 502 12.35 0.30 2.76
CA GLY A 502 12.08 1.27 1.70
C GLY A 502 10.83 2.11 2.00
N VAL A 503 9.74 1.48 2.42
CA VAL A 503 8.49 2.16 2.83
C VAL A 503 8.74 3.09 4.02
N MET A 504 9.37 2.58 5.09
CA MET A 504 9.70 3.38 6.27
C MET A 504 10.62 4.57 5.94
N SER A 505 11.62 4.38 5.07
CA SER A 505 12.53 5.46 4.64
C SER A 505 11.89 6.44 3.65
N SER A 506 10.83 6.03 2.94
CA SER A 506 10.01 6.93 2.11
C SER A 506 9.30 7.97 2.99
N LEU A 507 8.79 7.56 4.17
CA LEU A 507 8.24 8.51 5.14
C LEU A 507 9.31 9.50 5.62
N VAL A 508 10.54 9.05 5.88
CA VAL A 508 11.64 9.94 6.32
C VAL A 508 11.97 10.97 5.24
N GLY A 509 12.06 10.55 3.97
CA GLY A 509 12.30 11.44 2.84
C GLY A 509 11.21 12.50 2.71
N LEU A 510 9.93 12.09 2.71
CA LEU A 510 8.79 13.02 2.68
C LEU A 510 8.80 13.98 3.87
N VAL A 511 9.01 13.49 5.10
CA VAL A 511 9.12 14.34 6.30
C VAL A 511 10.31 15.30 6.22
N ASN A 512 11.42 14.91 5.61
CA ASN A 512 12.58 15.79 5.44
C ASN A 512 12.34 16.91 4.45
N GLU A 513 11.80 16.62 3.26
CA GLU A 513 11.50 17.63 2.24
C GLU A 513 10.33 18.54 2.67
N MET A 514 9.19 17.97 3.08
CA MET A 514 7.98 18.74 3.43
C MET A 514 8.14 19.59 4.70
N ARG A 515 9.08 19.25 5.60
CA ARG A 515 9.48 20.13 6.72
C ARG A 515 10.14 21.43 6.22
N ILE A 516 10.81 21.40 5.07
CA ILE A 516 11.44 22.57 4.44
C ILE A 516 10.42 23.30 3.55
N LEU A 517 9.75 22.56 2.66
CA LEU A 517 8.89 23.10 1.58
C LEU A 517 7.64 23.83 2.05
N TYR A 518 7.09 23.51 3.23
CA TYR A 518 5.84 24.08 3.74
C TYR A 518 6.06 24.92 5.00
N PRO A 519 5.97 26.27 4.93
CA PRO A 519 6.15 27.14 6.10
C PRO A 519 5.28 26.85 7.32
N ILE A 520 4.08 26.26 7.16
CA ILE A 520 3.29 25.80 8.32
C ILE A 520 4.02 24.78 9.20
N ASN A 521 5.03 24.07 8.67
CA ASN A 521 5.84 23.11 9.42
C ASN A 521 6.98 23.79 10.21
N HIS A 522 7.35 25.03 9.89
CA HIS A 522 8.51 25.71 10.49
C HIS A 522 8.29 26.11 11.97
N ALA A 523 7.03 26.16 12.42
CA ALA A 523 6.67 26.46 13.82
C ALA A 523 6.84 25.26 14.78
N ARG A 524 7.13 24.05 14.28
CA ARG A 524 7.28 22.84 15.10
C ARG A 524 8.55 22.92 15.96
N LEU A 525 8.36 23.09 17.27
CA LEU A 525 9.41 23.31 18.28
C LEU A 525 10.48 22.21 18.39
N ASN A 526 10.25 21.03 17.82
CA ASN A 526 11.19 19.91 17.80
C ASN A 526 11.15 19.24 16.41
N LEU A 527 12.33 19.00 15.84
CA LEU A 527 12.50 18.38 14.52
C LEU A 527 12.09 16.89 14.51
N ASP A 528 12.09 16.23 15.67
CA ASP A 528 11.69 14.83 15.85
C ASP A 528 10.16 14.62 15.89
N LEU A 529 9.37 15.62 15.47
CA LEU A 529 7.91 15.54 15.38
C LEU A 529 7.43 15.39 13.93
N GLY A 530 6.25 14.79 13.80
CA GLY A 530 5.48 14.76 12.56
C GLY A 530 5.12 16.15 12.08
N VAL A 531 5.03 16.25 10.76
CA VAL A 531 4.82 17.48 9.98
C VAL A 531 3.69 17.25 8.98
N ALA A 532 3.09 18.32 8.45
CA ALA A 532 2.07 18.20 7.41
C ALA A 532 2.75 17.74 6.11
N LEU A 533 2.20 16.71 5.47
CA LEU A 533 2.73 16.10 4.24
C LEU A 533 1.77 16.34 3.07
N GLY A 534 2.31 16.48 1.86
CA GLY A 534 1.57 16.51 0.60
C GLY A 534 1.76 15.21 -0.18
N ARG A 535 1.49 15.25 -1.49
CA ARG A 535 1.62 14.08 -2.39
C ARG A 535 3.08 13.67 -2.58
N TYR A 536 3.86 14.51 -3.27
CA TYR A 536 5.28 14.32 -3.57
C TYR A 536 6.02 15.68 -3.52
N PRO A 537 7.35 15.74 -3.37
CA PRO A 537 8.07 17.00 -3.13
C PRO A 537 7.98 18.02 -4.27
N GLU A 538 7.84 17.55 -5.51
CA GLU A 538 7.78 18.39 -6.71
C GLU A 538 6.35 18.78 -7.12
N ASP A 539 5.40 18.68 -6.18
CA ASP A 539 3.99 18.99 -6.42
C ASP A 539 3.77 20.48 -6.74
N ILE A 540 2.89 20.72 -7.71
CA ILE A 540 2.50 22.04 -8.24
C ILE A 540 0.98 22.21 -8.29
N TYR A 541 0.17 21.21 -7.93
CA TYR A 541 -1.28 21.33 -7.89
C TYR A 541 -1.74 22.01 -6.60
N ASN A 542 -2.47 23.11 -6.73
CA ASN A 542 -2.87 23.97 -5.62
C ASN A 542 -4.34 23.77 -5.18
N GLY A 543 -5.03 22.76 -5.69
CA GLY A 543 -6.43 22.46 -5.37
C GLY A 543 -7.46 23.09 -6.32
N ASP A 544 -7.07 24.02 -7.20
CA ASP A 544 -7.93 24.49 -8.30
C ASP A 544 -7.11 24.89 -9.55
N GLY A 545 -5.90 24.34 -9.70
CA GLY A 545 -4.98 24.68 -10.78
C GLY A 545 -3.52 24.48 -10.40
N THR A 546 -2.62 25.13 -11.14
CA THR A 546 -1.18 24.89 -11.06
C THR A 546 -0.43 26.12 -10.54
N SER A 547 0.26 25.98 -9.42
CA SER A 547 1.29 26.93 -8.94
C SER A 547 2.33 26.26 -8.06
N GLU A 548 1.93 25.81 -6.86
CA GLU A 548 2.77 25.15 -5.85
C GLU A 548 1.89 24.14 -5.10
N GLY A 549 2.43 22.94 -4.86
CA GLY A 549 1.75 21.90 -4.10
C GLY A 549 1.65 22.23 -2.61
N ASN A 550 0.52 21.86 -2.02
CA ASN A 550 0.24 21.99 -0.59
C ASN A 550 0.42 20.65 0.15
N PRO A 551 0.45 20.67 1.49
CA PRO A 551 0.13 19.51 2.30
C PRO A 551 -1.37 19.13 2.21
N TRP A 552 -1.65 17.83 2.40
CA TRP A 552 -2.96 17.19 2.28
C TRP A 552 -3.37 16.53 3.60
N PHE A 553 -4.68 16.50 3.88
CA PHE A 553 -5.23 15.87 5.09
C PHE A 553 -5.05 14.35 5.07
N LEU A 554 -5.35 13.70 3.94
CA LEU A 554 -5.15 12.26 3.78
C LEU A 554 -3.67 11.86 3.92
N ALA A 555 -2.75 12.59 3.27
CA ALA A 555 -1.32 12.27 3.29
C ALA A 555 -0.70 12.36 4.70
N THR A 556 -1.13 13.34 5.49
CA THR A 556 -0.68 13.49 6.89
C THR A 556 -1.32 12.42 7.80
N SER A 557 -2.54 11.96 7.50
CA SER A 557 -3.19 10.82 8.20
C SER A 557 -2.50 9.49 7.89
N THR A 558 -2.12 9.26 6.64
CA THR A 558 -1.33 8.09 6.18
C THR A 558 -0.03 7.92 6.98
N ALA A 559 0.70 9.01 7.24
CA ALA A 559 1.91 8.96 8.06
C ALA A 559 1.65 8.57 9.53
N ALA A 560 0.52 8.99 10.10
CA ALA A 560 0.09 8.54 11.42
C ALA A 560 -0.25 7.05 11.43
N GLU A 561 -1.05 6.58 10.45
CA GLU A 561 -1.46 5.18 10.36
C GLU A 561 -0.27 4.25 10.16
N LEU A 562 0.74 4.59 9.34
CA LEU A 562 1.95 3.79 9.21
C LEU A 562 2.65 3.60 10.57
N CYS A 563 2.78 4.66 11.37
CA CYS A 563 3.37 4.56 12.71
C CYS A 563 2.55 3.64 13.63
N TYR A 564 1.22 3.65 13.54
CA TYR A 564 0.36 2.81 14.38
C TYR A 564 0.37 1.34 13.92
N LYS A 565 0.23 1.06 12.61
CA LYS A 565 0.33 -0.29 12.05
C LYS A 565 1.70 -0.91 12.34
N LEU A 566 2.78 -0.13 12.27
CA LEU A 566 4.13 -0.59 12.60
C LEU A 566 4.27 -1.02 14.08
N VAL A 567 3.72 -0.23 15.03
CA VAL A 567 3.65 -0.65 16.45
C VAL A 567 2.79 -1.91 16.62
N TYR A 568 1.62 -1.96 15.97
CA TYR A 568 0.71 -3.10 16.05
C TYR A 568 1.38 -4.39 15.56
N ARG A 569 2.03 -4.34 14.39
CA ARG A 569 2.75 -5.44 13.78
C ARG A 569 3.85 -5.98 14.68
N PHE A 570 4.72 -5.11 15.20
CA PHE A 570 5.82 -5.56 16.07
C PHE A 570 5.30 -6.31 17.32
N TYR A 571 4.28 -5.79 17.99
CA TYR A 571 3.65 -6.49 19.13
C TYR A 571 2.92 -7.78 18.72
N ASN A 572 2.21 -7.79 17.59
CA ASN A 572 1.47 -8.96 17.11
C ASN A 572 2.40 -10.11 16.67
N ASN A 573 3.55 -9.78 16.07
CA ASN A 573 4.56 -10.76 15.69
C ASN A 573 5.29 -11.33 16.91
N GLY A 574 5.41 -10.56 17.99
CA GLY A 574 5.95 -11.01 19.27
C GLY A 574 7.44 -11.33 19.24
N GLN A 575 8.19 -10.71 18.33
CA GLN A 575 9.61 -10.94 18.07
C GLN A 575 10.48 -9.79 18.55
N ASP A 576 11.78 -10.07 18.72
CA ASP A 576 12.79 -9.03 18.95
C ASP A 576 12.80 -8.04 17.78
N LEU A 577 13.08 -6.77 18.08
CA LEU A 577 13.19 -5.73 17.06
C LEU A 577 14.65 -5.68 16.56
N PHE A 578 14.86 -6.12 15.32
CA PHE A 578 16.15 -6.10 14.63
C PHE A 578 16.31 -4.82 13.81
N ILE A 579 17.41 -4.09 14.04
CA ILE A 579 17.70 -2.79 13.44
C ILE A 579 19.11 -2.86 12.81
N PRO A 580 19.23 -3.05 11.48
CA PRO A 580 20.52 -3.02 10.79
C PRO A 580 21.10 -1.60 10.84
N LEU A 581 22.36 -1.43 11.29
CA LEU A 581 22.98 -0.10 11.40
C LEU A 581 23.85 0.28 10.18
N ASN A 582 23.88 -0.58 9.16
CA ASN A 582 24.90 -0.58 8.10
C ASN A 582 24.53 0.26 6.86
N HIS A 583 23.59 1.19 7.00
CA HIS A 583 23.06 1.96 5.87
C HIS A 583 23.97 3.12 5.48
N PHE A 584 24.43 3.09 4.22
CA PHE A 584 25.40 4.02 3.62
C PHE A 584 25.05 5.51 3.66
N ASN A 585 23.83 5.90 4.05
CA ASN A 585 23.43 7.29 4.25
C ASN A 585 22.52 7.43 5.47
N SER A 586 23.04 8.02 6.55
CA SER A 586 22.39 8.07 7.87
C SER A 586 21.22 9.05 7.99
N LYS A 587 20.92 9.86 6.97
CA LYS A 587 19.86 10.89 7.01
C LYS A 587 18.45 10.35 6.81
N ASP A 588 18.31 9.30 6.02
CA ASP A 588 17.00 8.80 5.56
C ASP A 588 16.57 7.53 6.33
N PHE A 589 17.43 7.05 7.23
CA PHE A 589 17.22 5.84 8.00
C PHE A 589 16.15 6.05 9.10
N PHE A 590 15.01 5.39 8.95
CA PHE A 590 13.82 5.55 9.81
C PHE A 590 14.11 5.55 11.31
N TRP A 591 14.95 4.62 11.80
CA TRP A 591 15.23 4.49 13.22
C TRP A 591 15.94 5.70 13.83
N ASN A 592 16.63 6.54 13.04
CA ASN A 592 17.17 7.83 13.50
C ASN A 592 16.09 8.89 13.80
N THR A 593 14.81 8.58 13.55
CA THR A 593 13.66 9.38 13.99
C THR A 593 13.18 9.00 15.39
N ILE A 594 13.49 7.79 15.86
CA ILE A 594 13.03 7.21 17.14
C ILE A 594 14.18 7.09 18.15
N LEU A 595 15.38 6.78 17.65
CA LEU A 595 16.62 6.59 18.38
C LEU A 595 17.62 7.69 18.05
N ASP A 596 18.45 8.01 19.04
CA ASP A 596 19.69 8.76 18.86
C ASP A 596 20.83 7.73 18.74
N VAL A 597 21.26 7.48 17.51
CA VAL A 597 22.35 6.54 17.20
C VAL A 597 23.59 7.37 16.81
N PRO A 598 24.70 7.26 17.55
CA PRO A 598 25.92 8.02 17.25
C PRO A 598 26.36 7.85 15.79
N THR A 599 26.47 8.96 15.06
CA THR A 599 26.80 8.98 13.63
C THR A 599 28.14 8.30 13.31
N THR A 600 29.04 8.20 14.30
CA THR A 600 30.27 7.41 14.21
C THR A 600 30.00 5.93 14.00
N LEU A 601 29.03 5.31 14.68
CA LEU A 601 28.68 3.89 14.48
C LEU A 601 28.24 3.65 13.04
N ASN A 602 27.46 4.56 12.47
CA ASN A 602 27.02 4.53 11.06
C ASN A 602 28.16 4.80 10.05
N THR A 603 29.41 4.93 10.49
CA THR A 603 30.61 5.09 9.63
C THR A 603 31.74 4.11 9.97
N PHE A 604 31.73 3.49 11.15
CA PHE A 604 32.65 2.39 11.50
C PHE A 604 32.31 1.17 10.65
N GLY A 605 33.13 0.89 9.64
CA GLY A 605 32.89 -0.15 8.64
C GLY A 605 33.11 0.34 7.20
N VAL A 606 33.06 1.65 6.98
CA VAL A 606 33.47 2.25 5.71
C VAL A 606 35.01 2.26 5.62
N CYS A 607 35.53 1.84 4.48
CA CYS A 607 36.96 1.84 4.19
C CYS A 607 37.47 3.30 4.00
N ASN A 608 37.95 3.92 5.08
CA ASN A 608 38.50 5.29 5.10
C ASN A 608 39.76 5.52 4.21
N THR A 609 40.18 4.53 3.42
CA THR A 609 41.28 4.61 2.45
C THR A 609 40.87 4.19 1.02
N CYS A 610 39.59 3.87 0.79
CA CYS A 610 39.10 3.42 -0.52
C CYS A 610 38.58 4.63 -1.30
N ASN A 611 39.36 5.10 -2.28
CA ASN A 611 39.02 6.28 -3.09
C ASN A 611 38.18 5.93 -4.34
N SER A 612 37.94 4.64 -4.59
CA SER A 612 37.13 4.14 -5.69
C SER A 612 36.41 2.82 -5.34
N PRO A 613 35.35 2.44 -6.08
CA PRO A 613 34.72 1.13 -5.97
C PRO A 613 35.68 -0.04 -6.26
N GLN A 614 36.69 0.17 -7.12
CA GLN A 614 37.73 -0.84 -7.39
C GLN A 614 38.67 -1.05 -6.18
N ASP A 615 38.99 0.00 -5.41
CA ASP A 615 39.77 -0.17 -4.17
C ASP A 615 39.03 -1.06 -3.18
N PHE A 616 37.73 -0.81 -3.00
CA PHE A 616 36.86 -1.63 -2.15
C PHE A 616 36.86 -3.12 -2.56
N LEU A 617 36.82 -3.39 -3.88
CA LEU A 617 36.85 -4.74 -4.43
C LEU A 617 38.25 -5.41 -4.45
N SER A 618 39.33 -4.69 -4.14
CA SER A 618 40.70 -5.23 -4.09
C SER A 618 41.26 -5.48 -2.68
N GLY A 619 40.66 -4.88 -1.64
CA GLY A 619 41.08 -5.10 -0.25
C GLY A 619 40.87 -6.55 0.28
N PRO A 620 41.55 -6.96 1.36
CA PRO A 620 41.31 -8.24 2.03
C PRO A 620 39.85 -8.40 2.48
N LEU A 621 39.29 -9.61 2.38
CA LEU A 621 37.92 -9.90 2.80
C LEU A 621 37.65 -9.49 4.27
N THR A 622 38.63 -9.72 5.16
CA THR A 622 38.62 -9.32 6.58
C THR A 622 38.70 -7.80 6.83
N LYS A 623 38.52 -6.97 5.80
CA LYS A 623 38.33 -5.51 5.90
C LYS A 623 37.03 -5.01 5.26
N ARG A 624 36.16 -5.90 4.79
CA ARG A 624 34.84 -5.52 4.27
C ARG A 624 33.80 -5.66 5.37
N PHE A 625 33.13 -4.54 5.66
CA PHE A 625 31.89 -4.47 6.44
C PHE A 625 31.92 -5.18 7.80
N LEU A 626 32.28 -4.44 8.86
CA LEU A 626 31.74 -4.76 10.18
C LEU A 626 30.23 -4.51 10.13
N ASN A 627 29.45 -5.58 9.87
CA ASN A 627 28.00 -5.50 9.92
C ASN A 627 27.54 -5.47 11.39
N TYR A 628 27.02 -4.32 11.81
CA TYR A 628 26.39 -4.09 13.10
C TYR A 628 24.88 -4.31 13.02
N GLU A 629 24.33 -4.95 14.04
CA GLU A 629 22.90 -5.13 14.24
C GLU A 629 22.52 -4.70 15.65
N LEU A 630 21.54 -3.81 15.78
CA LEU A 630 20.92 -3.46 17.06
C LEU A 630 19.68 -4.32 17.27
N ILE A 631 19.64 -5.04 18.39
CA ILE A 631 18.54 -5.91 18.80
C ILE A 631 17.91 -5.33 20.06
N ILE A 632 16.66 -4.88 19.97
CA ILE A 632 15.88 -4.43 21.12
C ILE A 632 14.93 -5.58 21.51
N LYS A 633 15.13 -6.17 22.71
CA LYS A 633 14.49 -7.44 23.08
C LYS A 633 12.99 -7.32 23.30
N HIS A 634 12.21 -8.26 22.76
CA HIS A 634 10.76 -8.26 22.91
C HIS A 634 10.33 -8.22 24.38
N ASN A 635 9.27 -7.46 24.68
CA ASN A 635 8.76 -7.19 26.03
C ASN A 635 9.74 -6.50 27.01
N SER A 636 10.96 -6.15 26.59
CA SER A 636 11.91 -5.43 27.45
C SER A 636 11.47 -3.99 27.75
N PRO A 637 11.99 -3.34 28.81
CA PRO A 637 11.82 -1.90 29.04
C PRO A 637 12.15 -1.04 27.81
N ALA A 638 13.25 -1.34 27.11
CA ALA A 638 13.66 -0.64 25.90
C ALA A 638 12.65 -0.82 24.75
N TYR A 639 12.16 -2.03 24.53
CA TYR A 639 11.17 -2.31 23.48
C TYR A 639 9.87 -1.54 23.72
N ASN A 640 9.31 -1.64 24.91
CA ASN A 640 8.08 -0.93 25.26
C ASN A 640 8.26 0.58 25.14
N ALA A 641 9.38 1.14 25.63
CA ALA A 641 9.67 2.55 25.49
C ALA A 641 9.88 2.99 24.02
N THR A 642 10.43 2.13 23.16
CA THR A 642 10.55 2.34 21.71
C THR A 642 9.17 2.41 21.05
N MET A 643 8.27 1.48 21.37
CA MET A 643 6.90 1.47 20.85
C MET A 643 6.08 2.66 21.34
N TYR A 644 6.21 3.08 22.60
CA TYR A 644 5.61 4.32 23.10
C TYR A 644 6.13 5.56 22.36
N ASN A 645 7.41 5.60 21.98
CA ASN A 645 8.00 6.70 21.21
C ASN A 645 7.51 6.73 19.75
N LEU A 646 7.31 5.56 19.13
CA LEU A 646 6.77 5.43 17.77
C LEU A 646 5.26 5.79 17.73
N LEU A 647 4.48 5.33 18.72
CA LEU A 647 3.10 5.78 18.95
C LEU A 647 3.02 7.30 19.16
N ALA A 648 3.93 7.88 19.95
CA ALA A 648 4.01 9.33 20.16
C ALA A 648 4.43 10.12 18.90
N TYR A 649 5.16 9.49 17.98
CA TYR A 649 5.47 10.06 16.67
C TYR A 649 4.22 10.07 15.77
N GLY A 650 3.46 8.97 15.74
CA GLY A 650 2.13 8.92 15.09
C GLY A 650 1.15 9.97 15.64
N ASP A 651 1.00 10.06 16.97
CA ASP A 651 0.23 11.11 17.68
C ASP A 651 0.56 12.52 17.13
N SER A 652 1.85 12.79 16.84
CA SER A 652 2.30 14.12 16.43
C SER A 652 1.92 14.53 15.01
N PHE A 653 1.57 13.58 14.13
CA PHE A 653 0.96 13.87 12.82
C PHE A 653 -0.53 14.23 12.97
N LEU A 654 -1.29 13.50 13.79
CA LEU A 654 -2.69 13.84 14.05
C LEU A 654 -2.84 15.17 14.81
N ASP A 655 -1.92 15.47 15.74
CA ASP A 655 -1.81 16.79 16.36
C ASP A 655 -1.41 17.89 15.35
N LYS A 656 -0.74 17.55 14.23
CA LYS A 656 -0.51 18.52 13.15
C LYS A 656 -1.76 18.74 12.31
N LEU A 657 -2.57 17.70 12.04
CA LEU A 657 -3.88 17.86 11.40
C LEU A 657 -4.80 18.79 12.20
N ARG A 658 -4.89 18.56 13.51
CA ARG A 658 -5.68 19.34 14.49
C ARG A 658 -5.51 20.85 14.40
N GLU A 659 -4.32 21.33 14.02
CA GLU A 659 -4.05 22.77 13.85
C GLU A 659 -4.81 23.39 12.65
N HIS A 660 -5.23 22.57 11.68
CA HIS A 660 -5.71 22.98 10.35
C HIS A 660 -7.12 22.46 9.99
N VAL A 661 -7.66 21.46 10.71
CA VAL A 661 -9.08 21.08 10.64
C VAL A 661 -9.97 22.26 11.09
N SER A 662 -11.15 22.43 10.49
CA SER A 662 -12.06 23.51 10.86
C SER A 662 -12.64 23.37 12.28
N GLY A 663 -13.27 24.44 12.78
CA GLY A 663 -14.02 24.41 14.05
C GLY A 663 -15.30 23.56 14.04
N ASP A 664 -15.70 23.00 12.88
CA ASP A 664 -16.84 22.09 12.71
C ASP A 664 -16.43 20.70 12.17
N GLY A 665 -15.13 20.37 12.22
CA GLY A 665 -14.59 19.09 11.76
C GLY A 665 -14.66 18.92 10.23
N GLU A 666 -14.44 20.00 9.47
CA GLU A 666 -14.22 19.90 8.03
C GLU A 666 -12.74 19.61 7.72
N MET A 667 -12.54 18.59 6.89
CA MET A 667 -11.30 18.36 6.15
C MET A 667 -11.56 18.46 4.65
N SER A 668 -10.89 19.42 4.02
CA SER A 668 -10.77 19.51 2.55
C SER A 668 -9.74 18.51 2.02
N GLU A 669 -9.45 18.59 0.73
CA GLU A 669 -8.32 17.92 0.10
C GLU A 669 -6.97 18.41 0.70
N GLN A 670 -6.76 19.72 0.69
CA GLN A 670 -5.48 20.37 1.00
C GLN A 670 -5.59 21.33 2.18
N MET A 671 -4.46 21.62 2.83
CA MET A 671 -4.31 22.76 3.75
C MET A 671 -3.21 23.67 3.22
N ASN A 672 -3.45 24.98 3.14
CA ASN A 672 -2.53 25.92 2.51
C ASN A 672 -1.14 25.89 3.16
N LYS A 673 -0.08 25.67 2.35
CA LYS A 673 1.31 25.50 2.83
C LYS A 673 1.87 26.67 3.65
N TYR A 674 1.27 27.87 3.58
CA TYR A 674 1.69 29.07 4.30
C TYR A 674 0.81 29.41 5.50
N THR A 675 -0.52 29.26 5.38
CA THR A 675 -1.49 29.73 6.39
C THR A 675 -2.19 28.62 7.16
N GLY A 676 -2.21 27.39 6.64
CA GLY A 676 -2.92 26.27 7.23
C GLY A 676 -4.42 26.20 6.91
N PHE A 677 -5.00 27.23 6.28
CA PHE A 677 -6.43 27.22 5.95
C PHE A 677 -6.79 26.15 4.90
N LEU A 678 -8.02 25.65 4.98
CA LEU A 678 -8.61 24.70 4.02
C LEU A 678 -8.48 25.18 2.57
N GLN A 679 -8.11 24.28 1.67
CA GLN A 679 -7.88 24.55 0.25
C GLN A 679 -8.19 23.29 -0.60
N GLY A 680 -8.49 23.49 -1.89
CA GLY A 680 -8.90 22.42 -2.80
C GLY A 680 -10.35 21.98 -2.56
N ALA A 681 -10.69 20.75 -2.97
CA ALA A 681 -12.05 20.22 -2.83
C ALA A 681 -12.49 20.19 -1.35
N ASN A 682 -13.65 20.79 -1.06
CA ASN A 682 -14.19 20.90 0.29
C ASN A 682 -14.80 19.57 0.76
N ASN A 683 -14.79 19.25 2.06
CA ASN A 683 -15.29 17.97 2.61
C ASN A 683 -14.88 16.72 1.79
N LEU A 684 -13.57 16.49 1.57
CA LEU A 684 -13.10 15.37 0.74
C LEU A 684 -13.29 14.04 1.47
N THR A 685 -14.05 13.11 0.88
CA THR A 685 -14.41 11.81 1.47
C THR A 685 -13.18 10.99 1.88
N TRP A 686 -12.12 11.01 1.06
CA TRP A 686 -10.87 10.29 1.33
C TRP A 686 -10.07 10.90 2.49
N SER A 687 -10.12 12.23 2.71
CA SER A 687 -9.50 12.87 3.88
C SER A 687 -10.10 12.35 5.19
N TYR A 688 -11.44 12.27 5.26
CA TYR A 688 -12.14 11.68 6.40
C TYR A 688 -11.85 10.18 6.56
N GLY A 689 -11.82 9.42 5.47
CA GLY A 689 -11.50 7.99 5.48
C GLY A 689 -10.09 7.71 6.01
N ALA A 690 -9.09 8.45 5.54
CA ALA A 690 -7.71 8.30 5.99
C ALA A 690 -7.54 8.67 7.47
N PHE A 691 -8.16 9.76 7.93
CA PHE A 691 -8.16 10.10 9.36
C PHE A 691 -8.82 9.01 10.20
N TRP A 692 -10.02 8.57 9.82
CA TRP A 692 -10.80 7.60 10.60
C TRP A 692 -10.09 6.25 10.76
N ASN A 693 -9.52 5.70 9.68
CA ASN A 693 -8.74 4.45 9.74
C ASN A 693 -7.48 4.61 10.60
N SER A 694 -6.76 5.74 10.48
CA SER A 694 -5.59 6.01 11.32
C SER A 694 -5.94 6.00 12.81
N VAL A 695 -7.11 6.53 13.20
CA VAL A 695 -7.56 6.50 14.60
C VAL A 695 -8.01 5.10 15.03
N GLN A 696 -8.59 4.26 14.16
CA GLN A 696 -8.86 2.87 14.52
C GLN A 696 -7.56 2.10 14.78
N TRP A 697 -6.55 2.28 13.94
CA TRP A 697 -5.22 1.69 14.16
C TRP A 697 -4.55 2.19 15.45
N ARG A 698 -4.70 3.48 15.78
CA ARG A 698 -4.30 4.04 17.09
C ARG A 698 -5.02 3.35 18.25
N GLN A 699 -6.31 3.05 18.13
CA GLN A 699 -7.08 2.33 19.15
C GLN A 699 -6.65 0.86 19.29
N ASN A 700 -6.35 0.16 18.19
CA ASN A 700 -5.82 -1.20 18.21
C ASN A 700 -4.50 -1.28 18.98
N VAL A 701 -3.60 -0.32 18.73
CA VAL A 701 -2.34 -0.20 19.47
C VAL A 701 -2.58 -0.01 20.97
N TYR A 702 -3.51 0.88 21.37
CA TYR A 702 -3.85 1.01 22.80
C TYR A 702 -4.48 -0.25 23.40
N ALA A 703 -5.21 -1.05 22.63
CA ALA A 703 -5.82 -2.29 23.12
C ALA A 703 -4.81 -3.43 23.36
N ILE A 704 -3.60 -3.36 22.79
CA ILE A 704 -2.53 -4.36 22.98
C ILE A 704 -1.38 -3.88 23.89
N MET A 705 -1.20 -2.56 24.07
CA MET A 705 -0.15 -1.99 24.94
C MET A 705 -0.51 -1.93 26.44
N THR A 706 -1.69 -2.41 26.86
CA THR A 706 -2.22 -2.24 28.24
C THR A 706 -2.69 -3.51 28.92
#